data_AF-A0A8H7FSN1-F1
#
_entry.id   AF-A0A8H7FSN1-F1
#
_cell.length_a   1.000
_cell.length_b   1.000
_cell.length_c   1.000
_cell.angle_alpha   90.00
_cell.angle_beta   90.00
_cell.angle_gamma   90.00
#
_symmetry.space_group_name_H-M   'P 1'
#
loop_
_entity.id
_entity.type
_entity.pdbx_description
1 polymer ?
#
loop_
_entity_poly.entity_id
_entity_poly.type
_entity_poly.pdbx_seq_one_letter_code
_entity_poly.pdbx_strand_id
1 'polypeptide(L)'
;MLEAKLDQAVVLKRLLDAIKELVTDANFECNEEAITLQAMDNSHVALVSVKLDAVGFKKYRCDRPMPLGVNLGSLTKVLKCAKDDDIITLKAGDDADVLNLTYEAKNSDRIAEYDMKLMDIDSDTLGIPDTDYDARVTMPASEFARIVKDLSTLGESVRIEVSKEGVRFASDGEGANGSVLLKQTDAARDKYANYNEDDEGPSGTKDEDEDEEGGAPKKKVKTEDVEMNDEDEQEGEEEFKAKSDDEGEDEQDEEEGNKKKRKKAPTKSKPAAKKSKKSDEGSEGDGGVSIEMNQHVTLTFSLKYLVNFAKSSTLSHVVQLMMSNDVPLLLATGFSSGWLPANEREHFLLLTVVQFSIALLSFAHMTRTSTDGHTGLIKAGIWFEDGNIILVVGDGIAFKVHRGQLERHSEVFRDLFSIPQPDKQGLIEGCPFVELHDCPSDLFYLLTALYDGLYFKKPYANDFTAISAVLRLSTKYFIDHLRRRCMHRLKVDWPSTLKAWDIREREAVDSQGRYTPRDSCAHPILVIQLALELGLDSLLPAAFYDLSRYGPSKIYLGAAPSPGTVHYPPKSQLPSTALVKLSSEHFYRTLLGRESAQGYIARFIEKELADRPVARDCVNDNTTTSHLCSQSFYFIRLNILRSVGGVACGRDGDPLYTLIQAMEMLTRTDFTDGVQQCGLRMCHACKAEFSKVALLAREEVWSLIPEWFGMLLV
;
A
#
# COMPACT_ATOMS: atom_id res chain seq x y z
N MET A 1 16.44 18.74 -19.41
CA MET A 1 15.44 18.08 -20.27
C MET A 1 15.74 16.58 -20.25
N LEU A 2 14.70 15.73 -20.33
CA LEU A 2 14.86 14.29 -20.53
C LEU A 2 14.53 13.93 -21.98
N GLU A 3 15.39 13.13 -22.60
CA GLU A 3 15.15 12.43 -23.87
C GLU A 3 15.71 11.00 -23.77
N ALA A 4 14.82 10.00 -23.71
CA ALA A 4 15.19 8.58 -23.61
C ALA A 4 14.54 7.75 -24.73
N LYS A 5 15.35 7.13 -25.58
CA LYS A 5 14.91 6.37 -26.77
C LYS A 5 15.23 4.89 -26.64
N LEU A 6 14.21 4.04 -26.63
CA LEU A 6 14.33 2.57 -26.61
C LEU A 6 14.03 1.99 -27.99
N ASP A 7 14.81 0.98 -28.40
CA ASP A 7 14.69 0.36 -29.73
C ASP A 7 13.44 -0.54 -29.89
N GLN A 8 12.87 -1.01 -28.78
CA GLN A 8 11.68 -1.86 -28.77
C GLN A 8 10.73 -1.45 -27.64
N ALA A 9 9.51 -1.03 -27.99
CA ALA A 9 8.48 -0.67 -27.03
C ALA A 9 8.02 -1.85 -26.16
N VAL A 10 8.22 -3.10 -26.62
CA VAL A 10 7.86 -4.32 -25.87
C VAL A 10 8.51 -4.37 -24.49
N VAL A 11 9.72 -3.83 -24.32
CA VAL A 11 10.44 -3.84 -23.04
C VAL A 11 9.67 -3.04 -21.99
N LEU A 12 9.29 -1.80 -22.32
CA LEU A 12 8.53 -0.94 -21.42
C LEU A 12 7.11 -1.47 -21.19
N LYS A 13 6.47 -2.07 -22.21
CA LYS A 13 5.15 -2.73 -22.09
C LYS A 13 5.19 -3.88 -21.09
N ARG A 14 6.17 -4.79 -21.22
CA ARG A 14 6.34 -5.92 -20.30
C ARG A 14 6.71 -5.47 -18.89
N LEU A 15 7.51 -4.42 -18.76
CA LEU A 15 7.89 -3.85 -17.47
C LEU A 15 6.66 -3.33 -16.74
N LEU A 16 5.85 -2.49 -17.41
CA LEU A 16 4.62 -1.99 -16.82
C LEU A 16 3.61 -3.10 -16.54
N ASP A 17 3.49 -4.08 -17.41
CA ASP A 17 2.60 -5.23 -17.19
C ASP A 17 2.98 -6.03 -15.92
N ALA A 18 4.26 -6.06 -15.56
CA ALA A 18 4.74 -6.72 -14.34
C ALA A 18 4.43 -5.92 -13.06
N ILE A 19 4.45 -4.58 -13.11
CA ILE A 19 4.36 -3.73 -11.91
C ILE A 19 2.98 -3.08 -11.70
N LYS A 20 2.16 -2.92 -12.75
CA LYS A 20 0.88 -2.17 -12.72
C LYS A 20 -0.19 -2.71 -11.77
N GLU A 21 -0.07 -3.96 -11.34
CA GLU A 21 -1.01 -4.57 -10.38
C GLU A 21 -0.58 -4.39 -8.92
N LEU A 22 0.68 -4.02 -8.71
CA LEU A 22 1.25 -3.76 -7.40
C LEU A 22 1.17 -2.27 -7.07
N VAL A 23 1.44 -1.42 -8.07
CA VAL A 23 1.55 0.03 -7.91
C VAL A 23 0.60 0.74 -8.88
N THR A 24 -0.12 1.73 -8.36
CA THR A 24 -1.08 2.53 -9.16
C THR A 24 -0.44 3.78 -9.75
N ASP A 25 0.33 4.49 -8.92
CA ASP A 25 1.04 5.72 -9.24
C ASP A 25 2.49 5.59 -8.78
N ALA A 26 3.45 6.04 -9.60
CA ALA A 26 4.88 5.92 -9.29
C ALA A 26 5.68 7.10 -9.85
N ASN A 27 6.80 7.41 -9.19
CA ASN A 27 7.82 8.33 -9.70
C ASN A 27 8.87 7.57 -10.51
N PHE A 28 9.11 8.01 -11.74
CA PHE A 28 10.32 7.66 -12.48
C PHE A 28 11.36 8.75 -12.19
N GLU A 29 12.38 8.42 -11.41
CA GLU A 29 13.50 9.31 -11.11
C GLU A 29 14.54 9.15 -12.20
N CYS A 30 14.63 10.18 -13.06
CA CYS A 30 15.59 10.20 -14.16
C CYS A 30 16.81 11.03 -13.75
N ASN A 31 18.00 10.46 -13.91
CA ASN A 31 19.28 11.15 -13.75
C ASN A 31 20.20 10.87 -14.95
N GLU A 32 21.45 11.32 -14.94
CA GLU A 32 22.39 11.11 -16.06
C GLU A 32 22.75 9.62 -16.28
N GLU A 33 22.66 8.79 -15.24
CA GLU A 33 23.11 7.40 -15.26
C GLU A 33 21.99 6.40 -15.57
N ALA A 34 20.76 6.66 -15.12
CA ALA A 34 19.64 5.72 -15.19
C ALA A 34 18.28 6.40 -15.01
N ILE A 35 17.22 5.69 -15.41
CA ILE A 35 15.85 5.91 -14.94
C ILE A 35 15.55 4.89 -13.86
N THR A 36 15.26 5.33 -12.64
CA THR A 36 14.90 4.46 -11.52
C THR A 36 13.43 4.63 -11.15
N LEU A 37 12.79 3.55 -10.71
CA LEU A 37 11.45 3.59 -10.13
C LEU A 37 11.47 2.76 -8.88
N GLN A 38 11.09 3.36 -7.76
CA GLN A 38 10.91 2.66 -6.52
C GLN A 38 9.53 2.94 -5.96
N ALA A 39 8.76 1.89 -5.69
CA ALA A 39 7.40 2.04 -5.20
C ALA A 39 6.96 0.85 -4.36
N MET A 40 6.21 1.13 -3.30
CA MET A 40 5.55 0.13 -2.47
C MET A 40 4.13 -0.14 -2.95
N ASP A 41 3.63 -1.33 -2.69
CA ASP A 41 2.21 -1.62 -2.87
C ASP A 41 1.36 -0.94 -1.76
N ASN A 42 0.04 -0.88 -1.96
CA ASN A 42 -0.89 -0.23 -1.01
C ASN A 42 -0.85 -0.82 0.41
N SER A 43 -0.37 -2.05 0.59
CA SER A 43 -0.24 -2.68 1.90
C SER A 43 1.15 -2.51 2.53
N HIS A 44 2.10 -1.89 1.83
CA HIS A 44 3.50 -1.73 2.25
C HIS A 44 4.19 -3.06 2.59
N VAL A 45 3.79 -4.14 1.93
CA VAL A 45 4.32 -5.51 2.08
C VAL A 45 5.29 -5.85 0.96
N ALA A 46 5.11 -5.27 -0.22
CA ALA A 46 5.95 -5.48 -1.38
C ALA A 46 6.56 -4.17 -1.87
N LEU A 47 7.86 -4.17 -2.08
CA LEU A 47 8.60 -3.07 -2.68
C LEU A 47 9.09 -3.51 -4.07
N VAL A 48 8.78 -2.69 -5.07
CA VAL A 48 9.29 -2.83 -6.43
C VAL A 48 10.36 -1.78 -6.62
N SER A 49 11.54 -2.21 -7.05
CA SER A 49 12.65 -1.36 -7.46
C SER A 49 13.06 -1.73 -8.89
N VAL A 50 12.94 -0.77 -9.78
CA VAL A 50 13.32 -0.89 -11.19
C VAL A 50 14.50 0.04 -11.43
N LYS A 51 15.55 -0.48 -12.06
CA LYS A 51 16.64 0.33 -12.59
C LYS A 51 16.77 0.13 -14.09
N LEU A 52 16.63 1.22 -14.85
CA LEU A 52 16.87 1.30 -16.27
C LEU A 52 18.18 2.08 -16.54
N ASP A 53 19.34 1.43 -16.68
CA ASP A 53 20.60 2.15 -16.96
C ASP A 53 20.58 2.83 -18.34
N ALA A 54 21.23 3.99 -18.42
CA ALA A 54 21.35 4.82 -19.63
C ALA A 54 21.95 4.06 -20.83
N VAL A 55 22.86 3.12 -20.57
CA VAL A 55 23.55 2.30 -21.59
C VAL A 55 22.57 1.43 -22.39
N GLY A 56 21.44 1.05 -21.80
CA GLY A 56 20.44 0.23 -22.49
C GLY A 56 19.46 1.01 -23.38
N PHE A 57 19.61 2.33 -23.46
CA PHE A 57 18.84 3.17 -24.38
C PHE A 57 19.68 3.47 -25.63
N LYS A 58 19.03 3.51 -26.80
CA LYS A 58 19.67 3.91 -28.06
C LYS A 58 20.15 5.36 -28.03
N LYS A 59 19.42 6.20 -27.30
CA LYS A 59 19.77 7.59 -27.02
C LYS A 59 19.23 7.92 -25.64
N TYR A 60 20.11 8.37 -24.75
CA TYR A 60 19.72 8.82 -23.42
C TYR A 60 20.37 10.17 -23.14
N ARG A 61 19.55 11.11 -22.70
CA ARG A 61 20.01 12.42 -22.24
C ARG A 61 19.10 12.88 -21.12
N CYS A 62 19.68 13.15 -19.97
CA CYS A 62 19.00 13.77 -18.85
C CYS A 62 19.89 14.90 -18.34
N ASP A 63 19.53 16.16 -18.61
CA ASP A 63 20.42 17.28 -18.25
C ASP A 63 20.47 17.56 -16.74
N ARG A 64 19.40 17.20 -16.01
CA ARG A 64 19.24 17.44 -14.57
C ARG A 64 18.36 16.35 -13.98
N PRO A 65 18.65 15.88 -12.74
CA PRO A 65 17.78 14.93 -12.05
C PRO A 65 16.36 15.46 -11.96
N MET A 66 15.38 14.69 -12.44
CA MET A 66 13.98 15.06 -12.42
C MET A 66 13.07 13.86 -12.10
N PRO A 67 12.14 13.98 -11.14
CA PRO A 67 11.11 12.98 -10.91
C PRO A 67 9.94 13.18 -11.88
N LEU A 68 9.51 12.11 -12.52
CA LEU A 68 8.32 12.08 -13.38
C LEU A 68 7.23 11.24 -12.71
N GLY A 69 6.29 11.90 -12.04
CA GLY A 69 5.15 11.24 -11.42
C GLY A 69 4.08 10.87 -12.43
N VAL A 70 3.80 9.57 -12.56
CA VAL A 70 2.87 9.06 -13.56
C VAL A 70 1.88 8.05 -12.97
N ASN A 71 0.65 8.09 -13.48
CA ASN A 71 -0.33 7.05 -13.25
C ASN A 71 -0.03 5.85 -14.17
N LEU A 72 0.38 4.72 -13.60
CA LEU A 72 0.80 3.53 -14.35
C LEU A 72 -0.36 2.94 -15.17
N GLY A 73 -1.60 3.08 -14.70
CA GLY A 73 -2.79 2.66 -15.44
C GLY A 73 -3.00 3.45 -16.74
N SER A 74 -2.75 4.76 -16.71
CA SER A 74 -2.85 5.65 -17.87
C SER A 74 -1.68 5.43 -18.83
N LEU A 75 -0.45 5.35 -18.31
CA LEU A 75 0.73 5.04 -19.09
C LEU A 75 0.59 3.68 -19.81
N THR A 76 0.05 2.66 -19.15
CA THR A 76 -0.23 1.35 -19.78
C THR A 76 -1.23 1.47 -20.94
N LYS A 77 -2.25 2.33 -20.83
CA LYS A 77 -3.21 2.56 -21.95
C LYS A 77 -2.52 3.22 -23.13
N VAL A 78 -1.62 4.19 -22.88
CA VAL A 78 -0.87 4.90 -23.93
C VAL A 78 0.14 3.96 -24.60
N LEU A 79 0.81 3.09 -23.86
CA LEU A 79 1.74 2.09 -24.42
C LEU A 79 1.05 0.98 -25.22
N LYS A 80 -0.24 0.69 -24.96
CA LYS A 80 -1.01 -0.26 -25.79
C LYS A 80 -1.20 0.22 -27.22
N CYS A 81 -1.05 1.52 -27.49
CA CYS A 81 -1.13 2.08 -28.84
C CYS A 81 0.14 1.84 -29.68
N ALA A 82 1.25 1.43 -29.05
CA ALA A 82 2.49 1.07 -29.72
C ALA A 82 2.53 -0.43 -30.07
N LYS A 83 3.06 -0.76 -31.24
CA LYS A 83 3.44 -2.14 -31.58
C LYS A 83 4.69 -2.55 -30.80
N ASP A 84 4.92 -3.86 -30.69
CA ASP A 84 6.02 -4.39 -29.88
C ASP A 84 7.40 -4.04 -30.46
N ASP A 85 7.48 -3.89 -31.79
CA ASP A 85 8.68 -3.55 -32.56
C ASP A 85 8.88 -2.05 -32.80
N ASP A 86 7.93 -1.20 -32.39
CA ASP A 86 8.03 0.25 -32.52
C ASP A 86 9.16 0.80 -31.62
N ILE A 87 9.84 1.83 -32.12
CA ILE A 87 10.84 2.58 -31.36
C ILE A 87 10.10 3.63 -30.53
N ILE A 88 10.35 3.66 -29.22
CA ILE A 88 9.70 4.59 -28.28
C ILE A 88 10.69 5.65 -27.81
N THR A 89 10.27 6.90 -27.84
CA THR A 89 11.03 8.04 -27.30
C THR A 89 10.21 8.73 -26.22
N LEU A 90 10.77 8.83 -25.01
CA LEU A 90 10.23 9.57 -23.89
C LEU A 90 10.88 10.96 -23.83
N LYS A 91 10.09 12.02 -23.80
CA LYS A 91 10.57 13.40 -23.74
C LYS A 91 9.86 14.19 -22.63
N ALA A 92 10.64 14.85 -21.79
CA ALA A 92 10.12 15.75 -20.76
C ALA A 92 10.97 17.04 -20.70
N GLY A 93 10.30 18.19 -20.54
CA GLY A 93 10.95 19.50 -20.36
C GLY A 93 11.64 19.63 -19.00
N ASP A 94 12.22 20.81 -18.72
CA ASP A 94 12.82 21.09 -17.41
C ASP A 94 11.78 21.33 -16.29
N ASP A 95 10.68 22.02 -16.64
CA ASP A 95 9.50 22.21 -15.78
C ASP A 95 8.36 21.35 -16.33
N ALA A 96 8.50 20.03 -16.28
CA ALA A 96 7.61 19.12 -16.99
C ALA A 96 6.27 18.95 -16.26
N ASP A 97 5.22 19.58 -16.78
CA ASP A 97 3.82 19.24 -16.47
C ASP A 97 3.29 18.08 -17.35
N VAL A 98 4.02 17.75 -18.43
CA VAL A 98 3.61 16.81 -19.47
C VAL A 98 4.81 15.95 -19.90
N LEU A 99 4.58 14.65 -19.99
CA LEU A 99 5.47 13.67 -20.61
C LEU A 99 4.97 13.36 -22.02
N ASN A 100 5.84 13.53 -23.01
CA ASN A 100 5.59 13.20 -24.40
C ASN A 100 6.16 11.82 -24.74
N LEU A 101 5.34 10.97 -25.36
CA LEU A 101 5.71 9.65 -25.86
C LEU A 101 5.58 9.64 -27.38
N THR A 102 6.70 9.47 -28.08
CA THR A 102 6.75 9.32 -29.53
C THR A 102 6.99 7.86 -29.90
N TYR A 103 6.14 7.27 -30.75
CA TYR A 103 6.32 5.94 -31.32
C TYR A 103 6.64 6.04 -32.81
N GLU A 104 7.77 5.48 -33.22
CA GLU A 104 8.21 5.39 -34.61
C GLU A 104 8.19 3.94 -35.06
N ALA A 105 7.41 3.62 -36.09
CA ALA A 105 7.37 2.26 -36.64
C ALA A 105 8.61 1.97 -37.49
N LYS A 106 9.23 0.79 -37.32
CA LYS A 106 10.45 0.42 -38.07
C LYS A 106 10.21 0.20 -39.58
N ASN A 107 9.01 -0.23 -39.94
CA ASN A 107 8.67 -0.69 -41.30
C ASN A 107 7.68 0.25 -42.03
N SER A 108 7.34 1.40 -41.45
CA SER A 108 6.43 2.37 -42.05
C SER A 108 6.77 3.76 -41.55
N ASP A 109 6.48 4.79 -42.33
CA ASP A 109 6.70 6.20 -41.97
C ASP A 109 5.65 6.73 -40.95
N ARG A 110 5.14 5.85 -40.08
CA ARG A 110 4.14 6.18 -39.08
C ARG A 110 4.84 6.64 -37.81
N ILE A 111 4.61 7.90 -37.46
CA ILE A 111 4.99 8.50 -36.18
C ILE A 111 3.71 8.82 -35.41
N ALA A 112 3.62 8.36 -34.17
CA ALA A 112 2.51 8.66 -33.28
C ALA A 112 3.03 9.36 -32.02
N GLU A 113 2.43 10.49 -31.67
CA GLU A 113 2.80 11.27 -30.49
C GLU A 113 1.64 11.29 -29.51
N TYR A 114 1.96 11.06 -28.23
CA TYR A 114 1.00 11.06 -27.14
C TYR A 114 1.52 11.91 -25.99
N ASP A 115 0.69 12.82 -25.53
CA ASP A 115 0.99 13.66 -24.37
C ASP A 115 0.21 13.16 -23.16
N MET A 116 0.91 12.97 -22.05
CA MET A 116 0.30 12.61 -20.77
C MET A 116 0.68 13.61 -19.69
N LYS A 117 -0.28 14.00 -18.87
CA LYS A 117 -0.04 14.89 -17.74
C LYS A 117 0.71 14.17 -16.64
N LEU A 118 1.71 14.84 -16.09
CA LEU A 118 2.45 14.41 -14.93
C LEU A 118 1.69 14.79 -13.65
N MET A 119 2.03 14.13 -12.55
CA MET A 119 1.44 14.35 -11.24
C MET A 119 2.55 14.59 -10.23
N ASP A 120 2.29 15.45 -9.26
CA ASP A 120 3.18 15.62 -8.11
C ASP A 120 2.97 14.45 -7.14
N ILE A 121 3.92 13.53 -7.12
CA ILE A 121 3.99 12.42 -6.16
C ILE A 121 5.20 12.68 -5.28
N ASP A 122 5.01 12.64 -3.96
CA ASP A 122 6.11 12.76 -3.01
C ASP A 122 7.13 11.61 -3.25
N SER A 123 8.41 11.94 -3.40
CA SER A 123 9.48 10.95 -3.56
C SER A 123 10.01 10.55 -2.18
N ASP A 124 9.75 9.29 -1.81
CA ASP A 124 10.34 8.63 -0.64
C ASP A 124 11.26 7.50 -1.16
N THR A 125 12.53 7.79 -1.38
CA THR A 125 13.52 6.77 -1.73
C THR A 125 13.90 5.97 -0.48
N LEU A 126 13.64 4.66 -0.53
CA LEU A 126 14.00 3.72 0.52
C LEU A 126 15.39 3.16 0.23
N GLY A 127 16.32 3.35 1.17
CA GLY A 127 17.63 2.70 1.11
C GLY A 127 17.47 1.20 1.26
N ILE A 128 17.79 0.44 0.21
CA ILE A 128 17.86 -1.03 0.26
C ILE A 128 19.27 -1.37 0.78
N PRO A 129 19.40 -1.99 1.96
CA PRO A 129 20.71 -2.33 2.51
C PRO A 129 21.34 -3.49 1.73
N ASP A 130 22.64 -3.42 1.47
CA ASP A 130 23.43 -4.54 0.95
C ASP A 130 23.39 -5.67 1.98
N THR A 131 22.73 -6.76 1.63
CA THR A 131 22.43 -7.85 2.58
C THR A 131 22.92 -9.17 2.03
N ASP A 132 23.68 -9.90 2.84
CA ASP A 132 24.13 -11.24 2.52
C ASP A 132 22.95 -12.23 2.57
N TYR A 133 22.74 -12.97 1.49
CA TYR A 133 21.69 -13.99 1.40
C TYR A 133 22.26 -15.39 1.69
N ASP A 134 21.59 -16.14 2.57
CA ASP A 134 22.00 -17.49 2.96
C ASP A 134 21.78 -18.53 1.85
N ALA A 135 20.83 -18.28 0.96
CA ALA A 135 20.52 -19.13 -0.18
C ALA A 135 20.17 -18.29 -1.42
N ARG A 136 20.74 -18.68 -2.55
CA ARG A 136 20.50 -18.10 -3.88
C ARG A 136 20.07 -19.23 -4.82
N VAL A 137 18.86 -19.11 -5.37
CA VAL A 137 18.26 -20.11 -6.25
C VAL A 137 17.98 -19.47 -7.61
N THR A 138 18.64 -19.97 -8.65
CA THR A 138 18.45 -19.52 -10.03
C THR A 138 17.69 -20.59 -10.81
N MET A 139 16.54 -20.23 -11.38
CA MET A 139 15.68 -21.16 -12.12
C MET A 139 14.99 -20.52 -13.33
N PRO A 140 14.40 -21.30 -14.25
CA PRO A 140 13.61 -20.75 -15.34
C PRO A 140 12.37 -20.00 -14.82
N ALA A 141 12.18 -18.76 -15.25
CA ALA A 141 11.07 -17.91 -14.82
C ALA A 141 9.70 -18.51 -15.17
N SER A 142 9.61 -19.24 -16.30
CA SER A 142 8.40 -19.94 -16.72
C SER A 142 8.02 -21.09 -15.76
N GLU A 143 9.01 -21.78 -15.19
CA GLU A 143 8.76 -22.87 -14.24
C GLU A 143 8.32 -22.29 -12.89
N PHE A 144 8.99 -21.23 -12.41
CA PHE A 144 8.57 -20.51 -11.21
C PHE A 144 7.13 -20.01 -11.33
N ALA A 145 6.79 -19.36 -12.45
CA ALA A 145 5.44 -18.86 -12.72
C ALA A 145 4.38 -19.97 -12.74
N ARG A 146 4.71 -21.14 -13.29
CA ARG A 146 3.81 -22.30 -13.26
C ARG A 146 3.58 -22.78 -11.83
N ILE A 147 4.64 -22.93 -11.04
CA ILE A 147 4.58 -23.43 -9.66
C ILE A 147 3.71 -22.52 -8.78
N VAL A 148 3.95 -21.21 -8.79
CA VAL A 148 3.17 -20.29 -7.92
C VAL A 148 1.71 -20.22 -8.36
N LYS A 149 1.43 -20.32 -9.67
CA LYS A 149 0.06 -20.35 -10.18
C LYS A 149 -0.66 -21.64 -9.78
N ASP A 150 -0.01 -22.79 -9.93
CA ASP A 150 -0.59 -24.08 -9.55
C ASP A 150 -0.88 -24.12 -8.04
N LEU A 151 0.07 -23.68 -7.20
CA LEU A 151 -0.10 -23.65 -5.75
C LEU A 151 -1.16 -22.63 -5.28
N SER A 152 -1.33 -21.50 -5.99
CA SER A 152 -2.37 -20.51 -5.67
C SER A 152 -3.80 -21.04 -5.81
N THR A 153 -4.01 -22.14 -6.54
CA THR A 153 -5.31 -22.82 -6.62
C THR A 153 -5.59 -23.71 -5.42
N LEU A 154 -4.56 -24.05 -4.63
CA LEU A 154 -4.64 -24.97 -3.50
C LEU A 154 -4.70 -24.22 -2.17
N GLY A 155 -3.94 -23.14 -2.01
CA GLY A 155 -3.91 -22.34 -0.79
C GLY A 155 -3.44 -20.90 -1.00
N GLU A 156 -3.45 -20.12 0.07
CA GLU A 156 -3.12 -18.69 0.05
C GLU A 156 -1.63 -18.39 0.34
N SER A 157 -0.91 -19.35 0.91
CA SER A 157 0.49 -19.23 1.31
C SER A 157 1.34 -20.40 0.81
N VAL A 158 2.58 -20.11 0.40
CA VAL A 158 3.58 -21.11 0.03
C VAL A 158 4.78 -21.06 0.95
N ARG A 159 5.19 -22.22 1.45
CA ARG A 159 6.46 -22.43 2.12
C ARG A 159 7.52 -22.80 1.09
N ILE A 160 8.60 -22.03 1.04
CA ILE A 160 9.77 -22.26 0.20
C ILE A 160 10.91 -22.76 1.10
N GLU A 161 11.35 -23.99 0.89
CA GLU A 161 12.43 -24.64 1.64
C GLU A 161 13.62 -24.88 0.70
N VAL A 162 14.78 -24.32 1.03
CA VAL A 162 16.03 -24.55 0.28
C VAL A 162 16.92 -25.47 1.10
N SER A 163 17.25 -26.63 0.51
CA SER A 163 18.04 -27.68 1.16
C SER A 163 19.05 -28.28 0.19
N LYS A 164 19.92 -29.17 0.70
CA LYS A 164 20.84 -29.96 -0.15
C LYS A 164 20.12 -30.87 -1.14
N GLU A 165 18.85 -31.20 -0.92
CA GLU A 165 18.06 -32.03 -1.84
C GLU A 165 17.48 -31.24 -3.02
N GLY A 166 17.41 -29.90 -2.91
CA GLY A 166 16.73 -29.04 -3.85
C GLY A 166 15.93 -27.92 -3.18
N VAL A 167 15.20 -27.16 -4.00
CA VAL A 167 14.22 -26.16 -3.56
C VAL A 167 12.82 -26.77 -3.59
N ARG A 168 12.11 -26.71 -2.46
CA ARG A 168 10.75 -27.24 -2.30
C ARG A 168 9.77 -26.09 -2.11
N PHE A 169 8.70 -26.11 -2.89
CA PHE A 169 7.53 -25.25 -2.73
C PHE A 169 6.39 -26.09 -2.18
N ALA A 170 5.86 -25.75 -1.01
CA ALA A 170 4.76 -26.48 -0.37
C ALA A 170 3.63 -25.52 0.00
N SER A 171 2.39 -25.91 -0.30
CA SER A 171 1.19 -25.17 0.08
C SER A 171 0.20 -26.14 0.72
N ASP A 172 -0.29 -25.78 1.90
CA ASP A 172 -1.36 -26.49 2.58
C ASP A 172 -2.69 -25.77 2.29
N GLY A 173 -3.72 -26.53 1.92
CA GLY A 173 -5.00 -26.02 1.45
C GLY A 173 -6.18 -26.73 2.11
N GLU A 174 -7.36 -26.11 2.12
CA GLU A 174 -8.56 -26.71 2.73
C GLU A 174 -8.98 -28.01 2.01
N GLY A 175 -8.84 -28.04 0.67
CA GLY A 175 -9.23 -29.18 -0.16
C GLY A 175 -8.09 -30.15 -0.53
N ALA A 176 -6.85 -29.67 -0.62
CA ALA A 176 -5.69 -30.47 -1.00
C ALA A 176 -4.37 -29.75 -0.67
N ASN A 177 -3.34 -30.53 -0.34
CA ASN A 177 -1.97 -30.02 -0.13
C ASN A 177 -1.14 -30.27 -1.39
N GLY A 178 -0.31 -29.29 -1.76
CA GLY A 178 0.61 -29.37 -2.90
C GLY A 178 2.06 -29.27 -2.45
N SER A 179 2.94 -30.10 -3.01
CA SER A 179 4.39 -29.96 -2.84
C SER A 179 5.11 -30.22 -4.16
N VAL A 180 5.97 -29.29 -4.55
CA VAL A 180 6.83 -29.37 -5.74
C VAL A 180 8.29 -29.27 -5.29
N LEU A 181 9.13 -30.22 -5.69
CA LEU A 181 10.56 -30.22 -5.39
C LEU A 181 11.36 -30.13 -6.70
N LEU A 182 12.16 -29.09 -6.84
CA LEU A 182 13.11 -28.93 -7.93
C LEU A 182 14.51 -29.29 -7.44
N LYS A 183 15.16 -30.25 -8.10
CA LYS A 183 16.51 -30.69 -7.77
C LYS A 183 17.55 -29.95 -8.58
N GLN A 184 18.71 -29.70 -7.99
CA GLN A 184 19.86 -29.15 -8.69
C GLN A 184 20.29 -30.10 -9.82
N THR A 185 20.60 -29.55 -10.99
CA THR A 185 21.07 -30.30 -12.16
C THR A 185 22.45 -29.80 -12.54
N ASP A 186 23.41 -30.69 -12.80
CA ASP A 186 24.80 -30.32 -13.12
C ASP A 186 24.89 -29.39 -14.34
N ALA A 187 24.06 -29.61 -15.37
CA ALA A 187 23.98 -28.75 -16.55
C ALA A 187 23.53 -27.30 -16.24
N ALA A 188 22.72 -27.09 -15.20
CA ALA A 188 22.29 -25.76 -14.80
C ALA A 188 23.31 -25.03 -13.93
N ARG A 189 24.15 -25.76 -13.19
CA ARG A 189 25.23 -25.18 -12.39
C ARG A 189 26.24 -24.46 -13.28
N ASP A 190 26.65 -25.08 -14.39
CA ASP A 190 27.59 -24.50 -15.34
C ASP A 190 26.95 -23.36 -16.16
N LYS A 191 25.65 -23.48 -16.48
CA LYS A 191 24.90 -22.47 -17.25
C LYS A 191 24.70 -21.16 -16.48
N TYR A 192 24.53 -21.23 -15.16
CA TYR A 192 24.25 -20.07 -14.31
C TYR A 192 25.46 -19.60 -13.48
N ALA A 193 26.66 -20.15 -13.71
CA ALA A 193 27.87 -19.77 -12.97
C ALA A 193 28.19 -18.26 -13.07
N ASN A 194 27.95 -17.65 -14.24
CA ASN A 194 28.22 -16.23 -14.47
C ASN A 194 27.21 -15.28 -13.78
N TYR A 195 26.07 -15.77 -13.27
CA TYR A 195 25.06 -14.92 -12.59
C TYR A 195 25.41 -14.64 -11.11
N ASN A 196 26.51 -15.20 -10.61
CA ASN A 196 26.85 -15.19 -9.18
C ASN A 196 28.15 -14.42 -8.87
N GLU A 197 28.84 -13.85 -9.86
CA GLU A 197 30.16 -13.20 -9.68
C GLU A 197 30.12 -11.66 -9.53
N ASP A 198 28.98 -10.99 -9.70
CA ASP A 198 28.91 -9.51 -9.79
C ASP A 198 28.86 -8.73 -8.45
N ASP A 199 29.11 -9.37 -7.30
CA ASP A 199 28.95 -8.75 -5.96
C ASP A 199 30.27 -8.38 -5.24
N GLU A 200 31.42 -8.48 -5.91
CA GLU A 200 32.68 -7.94 -5.38
C GLU A 200 33.00 -6.56 -5.95
N GLY A 201 32.65 -5.50 -5.20
CA GLY A 201 33.09 -4.13 -5.47
C GLY A 201 34.62 -3.99 -5.49
N PRO A 202 35.18 -2.97 -6.18
CA PRO A 202 36.59 -2.91 -6.48
C PRO A 202 37.38 -2.55 -5.22
N SER A 203 38.13 -3.51 -4.68
CA SER A 203 39.09 -3.25 -3.61
C SER A 203 40.53 -3.39 -4.11
N GLY A 204 41.26 -2.29 -3.99
CA GLY A 204 42.69 -2.26 -3.63
C GLY A 204 43.70 -2.85 -4.61
N THR A 205 44.27 -1.96 -5.43
CA THR A 205 45.72 -1.84 -5.71
C THR A 205 46.57 -3.10 -5.59
N LYS A 206 47.04 -3.60 -6.73
CA LYS A 206 48.42 -4.10 -6.85
C LYS A 206 49.12 -3.36 -7.99
N ASP A 207 50.13 -2.61 -7.58
CA ASP A 207 51.22 -2.12 -8.42
C ASP A 207 51.93 -3.27 -9.14
N GLU A 208 52.67 -2.90 -10.19
CA GLU A 208 53.67 -3.63 -11.01
C GLU A 208 53.26 -3.59 -12.49
N ASP A 209 54.00 -3.07 -13.46
CA ASP A 209 55.14 -2.17 -13.56
C ASP A 209 55.20 -1.87 -15.08
N GLU A 210 55.59 -0.65 -15.45
CA GLU A 210 55.87 -0.30 -16.84
C GLU A 210 57.10 -1.08 -17.35
N ASP A 211 57.04 -1.62 -18.56
CA ASP A 211 58.21 -1.73 -19.42
C ASP A 211 57.76 -1.80 -20.91
N GLU A 212 58.14 -0.76 -21.65
CA GLU A 212 58.19 -0.75 -23.11
C GLU A 212 59.23 -1.76 -23.62
N GLU A 213 58.94 -2.47 -24.72
CA GLU A 213 59.80 -2.48 -25.92
C GLU A 213 59.25 -3.40 -27.04
N GLY A 214 59.02 -2.78 -28.19
CA GLY A 214 59.49 -3.20 -29.52
C GLY A 214 59.38 -4.67 -30.01
N GLY A 215 58.70 -4.84 -31.14
CA GLY A 215 59.20 -5.77 -32.17
C GLY A 215 58.16 -6.63 -32.90
N ALA A 216 57.54 -6.09 -33.95
CA ALA A 216 57.15 -6.91 -35.12
C ALA A 216 58.44 -7.38 -35.84
N PRO A 217 58.50 -8.46 -36.69
CA PRO A 217 57.48 -8.70 -37.72
C PRO A 217 57.32 -10.11 -38.38
N LYS A 218 56.35 -10.17 -39.33
CA LYS A 218 56.25 -10.96 -40.60
C LYS A 218 55.83 -12.45 -40.54
N LYS A 219 55.08 -13.02 -41.52
CA LYS A 219 54.22 -12.62 -42.66
C LYS A 219 53.88 -13.93 -43.42
N LYS A 220 52.66 -14.08 -43.96
CA LYS A 220 52.31 -14.40 -45.39
C LYS A 220 50.85 -14.89 -45.47
N VAL A 221 49.90 -14.11 -45.99
CA VAL A 221 49.55 -13.85 -47.43
C VAL A 221 48.80 -15.05 -48.03
N LYS A 222 47.54 -14.93 -48.49
CA LYS A 222 47.16 -14.36 -49.80
C LYS A 222 45.72 -13.79 -49.88
N THR A 223 45.70 -12.71 -50.65
CA THR A 223 44.66 -11.90 -51.29
C THR A 223 43.87 -12.62 -52.38
N GLU A 224 42.67 -12.09 -52.69
CA GLU A 224 42.31 -11.62 -54.04
C GLU A 224 41.24 -10.50 -53.92
N ASP A 225 41.66 -9.28 -54.25
CA ASP A 225 40.84 -8.10 -54.60
C ASP A 225 40.43 -8.24 -56.09
N VAL A 226 39.48 -7.49 -56.66
CA VAL A 226 39.66 -6.10 -57.11
C VAL A 226 38.38 -5.62 -57.84
N GLU A 227 37.88 -4.45 -57.38
CA GLU A 227 37.42 -3.23 -58.11
C GLU A 227 36.40 -3.30 -59.26
N MET A 228 35.73 -2.22 -59.68
CA MET A 228 35.21 -0.93 -59.15
C MET A 228 34.72 -0.15 -60.40
N ASN A 229 33.97 0.94 -60.17
CA ASN A 229 33.72 2.10 -61.06
C ASN A 229 32.62 1.95 -62.14
N ASP A 230 31.83 2.97 -62.49
CA ASP A 230 31.58 4.33 -61.97
C ASP A 230 30.42 4.94 -62.83
N GLU A 231 29.75 5.97 -62.26
CA GLU A 231 29.21 7.21 -62.89
C GLU A 231 28.20 7.13 -64.06
N ASP A 232 27.26 8.06 -64.33
CA ASP A 232 26.59 9.18 -63.64
C ASP A 232 25.45 9.69 -64.57
N GLU A 233 24.46 10.41 -64.00
CA GLU A 233 23.57 11.45 -64.61
C GLU A 233 22.66 11.08 -65.83
N GLN A 234 21.46 11.61 -66.12
CA GLN A 234 20.56 12.66 -65.60
C GLN A 234 19.18 12.52 -66.32
N GLU A 235 18.14 13.12 -65.73
CA GLU A 235 16.90 13.69 -66.33
C GLU A 235 15.84 12.83 -67.08
N GLY A 236 14.57 13.14 -66.82
CA GLY A 236 13.45 12.85 -67.73
C GLY A 236 12.10 12.54 -67.08
N GLU A 237 11.12 13.40 -67.34
CA GLU A 237 9.72 13.41 -66.87
C GLU A 237 8.83 12.26 -67.38
N GLU A 238 7.59 12.21 -66.82
CA GLU A 238 6.29 11.72 -67.36
C GLU A 238 5.60 10.70 -66.42
N GLU A 239 4.61 11.14 -65.64
CA GLU A 239 3.17 11.16 -65.96
C GLU A 239 2.55 9.75 -66.06
N PHE A 240 1.71 9.37 -65.09
CA PHE A 240 0.53 8.56 -65.42
C PHE A 240 -0.66 8.80 -64.49
N LYS A 241 -1.80 8.96 -65.14
CA LYS A 241 -3.11 9.37 -64.64
C LYS A 241 -3.94 8.16 -64.22
N ALA A 242 -4.67 8.35 -63.11
CA ALA A 242 -6.06 8.02 -62.82
C ALA A 242 -6.80 6.89 -63.57
N LYS A 243 -7.52 6.08 -62.78
CA LYS A 243 -8.98 5.84 -62.80
C LYS A 243 -9.28 4.75 -61.74
N SER A 244 -10.39 4.66 -61.00
CA SER A 244 -11.64 5.41 -60.78
C SER A 244 -12.64 4.31 -60.37
N ASP A 245 -13.35 4.53 -59.27
CA ASP A 245 -14.73 4.06 -58.97
C ASP A 245 -14.92 2.52 -58.87
N ASP A 246 -15.82 1.94 -58.07
CA ASP A 246 -17.03 2.44 -57.42
C ASP A 246 -17.58 1.34 -56.47
N GLU A 247 -18.41 1.77 -55.50
CA GLU A 247 -19.61 1.13 -54.88
C GLU A 247 -19.72 -0.42 -54.71
N GLY A 248 -20.30 -1.01 -53.66
CA GLY A 248 -21.20 -0.62 -52.56
C GLY A 248 -21.32 -1.84 -51.59
N GLU A 249 -21.57 -1.63 -50.29
CA GLU A 249 -22.87 -1.76 -49.59
C GLU A 249 -23.34 -3.19 -49.23
N ASP A 250 -23.89 -3.26 -48.00
CA ASP A 250 -24.80 -4.26 -47.38
C ASP A 250 -24.20 -5.52 -46.70
N GLU A 251 -24.30 -5.66 -45.36
CA GLU A 251 -25.43 -6.21 -44.56
C GLU A 251 -25.62 -7.74 -44.83
N GLN A 252 -25.85 -8.67 -43.91
CA GLN A 252 -26.40 -8.73 -42.55
C GLN A 252 -26.10 -10.14 -41.96
N ASP A 253 -26.52 -10.35 -40.72
CA ASP A 253 -26.42 -11.53 -39.83
C ASP A 253 -26.84 -12.91 -40.40
N GLU A 254 -26.37 -14.01 -39.77
CA GLU A 254 -27.23 -15.01 -39.09
C GLU A 254 -26.45 -16.20 -38.47
N GLU A 255 -26.89 -16.59 -37.27
CA GLU A 255 -26.52 -17.77 -36.48
C GLU A 255 -27.35 -19.04 -36.87
N GLU A 256 -26.94 -20.18 -36.29
CA GLU A 256 -27.59 -21.50 -36.13
C GLU A 256 -26.94 -22.63 -36.97
N GLY A 257 -26.72 -23.87 -36.51
CA GLY A 257 -27.06 -24.56 -35.28
C GLY A 257 -26.77 -26.06 -35.42
N ASN A 258 -25.87 -26.58 -34.57
CA ASN A 258 -25.88 -27.88 -33.85
C ASN A 258 -26.53 -29.16 -34.47
N LYS A 259 -25.78 -30.30 -34.57
CA LYS A 259 -26.07 -31.61 -33.89
C LYS A 259 -25.18 -32.82 -34.30
N LYS A 260 -24.39 -33.29 -33.31
CA LYS A 260 -24.26 -34.66 -32.71
C LYS A 260 -24.32 -35.98 -33.55
N LYS A 261 -23.24 -36.78 -33.38
CA LYS A 261 -23.11 -38.12 -32.71
C LYS A 261 -22.84 -39.43 -33.53
N ARG A 262 -21.75 -40.10 -33.08
CA ARG A 262 -21.49 -41.57 -32.79
C ARG A 262 -21.15 -42.52 -33.97
N LYS A 263 -19.93 -43.10 -34.03
CA LYS A 263 -19.26 -44.22 -33.28
C LYS A 263 -19.66 -45.65 -33.72
N LYS A 264 -18.71 -46.46 -34.29
CA LYS A 264 -18.07 -47.66 -33.66
C LYS A 264 -17.12 -48.45 -34.60
N ALA A 265 -16.04 -48.98 -34.02
CA ALA A 265 -15.03 -49.95 -34.53
C ALA A 265 -15.57 -51.42 -34.58
N PRO A 266 -14.83 -52.55 -34.83
CA PRO A 266 -13.45 -52.96 -34.39
C PRO A 266 -12.62 -53.71 -35.50
N THR A 267 -11.36 -54.16 -35.37
CA THR A 267 -10.79 -55.28 -34.57
C THR A 267 -9.24 -55.35 -34.64
N LYS A 268 -8.63 -56.06 -33.67
CA LYS A 268 -7.19 -56.26 -33.40
C LYS A 268 -6.58 -57.48 -34.13
N SER A 269 -5.27 -57.43 -34.42
CA SER A 269 -4.34 -58.56 -34.27
C SER A 269 -2.88 -58.10 -34.07
N LYS A 270 -2.14 -58.84 -33.22
CA LYS A 270 -0.68 -58.86 -32.95
C LYS A 270 -0.23 -60.33 -33.20
N PRO A 271 1.07 -60.73 -33.34
CA PRO A 271 2.19 -60.31 -32.46
C PRO A 271 3.65 -60.25 -33.04
N ALA A 272 4.56 -59.65 -32.23
CA ALA A 272 5.99 -59.96 -31.93
C ALA A 272 7.08 -59.94 -33.03
N ALA A 273 8.37 -59.59 -32.83
CA ALA A 273 9.17 -58.92 -31.78
C ALA A 273 10.62 -58.68 -32.28
N LYS A 274 11.31 -57.65 -31.73
CA LYS A 274 12.79 -57.37 -31.67
C LYS A 274 13.52 -57.11 -33.02
N LYS A 275 14.45 -56.16 -33.19
CA LYS A 275 15.36 -55.43 -32.28
C LYS A 275 15.94 -54.20 -33.02
N SER A 276 16.32 -53.17 -32.25
CA SER A 276 17.30 -52.09 -32.51
C SER A 276 17.11 -51.14 -33.69
N LYS A 277 16.91 -49.84 -33.41
CA LYS A 277 17.95 -48.79 -33.57
C LYS A 277 17.46 -47.49 -32.91
N LYS A 278 18.33 -46.92 -32.07
CA LYS A 278 18.16 -45.63 -31.38
C LYS A 278 18.18 -44.53 -32.45
N SER A 279 17.07 -43.82 -32.62
CA SER A 279 17.00 -42.56 -33.37
C SER A 279 16.77 -41.44 -32.38
N ASP A 280 17.70 -40.50 -32.47
CA ASP A 280 17.82 -39.24 -31.77
C ASP A 280 16.62 -38.34 -32.10
N GLU A 281 15.82 -38.00 -31.09
CA GLU A 281 14.87 -36.88 -31.14
C GLU A 281 15.19 -36.00 -29.94
N GLY A 282 15.98 -34.96 -30.20
CA GLY A 282 16.27 -33.88 -29.27
C GLY A 282 15.00 -33.08 -29.00
N SER A 283 14.36 -33.36 -27.86
CA SER A 283 13.54 -32.39 -27.16
C SER A 283 14.49 -31.49 -26.39
N GLU A 284 14.71 -30.25 -26.83
CA GLU A 284 15.42 -29.20 -26.07
C GLU A 284 14.65 -28.90 -24.77
N GLY A 285 14.87 -29.73 -23.75
CA GLY A 285 14.39 -29.54 -22.39
C GLY A 285 15.59 -29.27 -21.50
N ASP A 286 16.15 -28.07 -21.57
CA ASP A 286 17.24 -27.64 -20.69
C ASP A 286 16.75 -26.52 -19.74
N GLY A 287 15.96 -26.95 -18.75
CA GLY A 287 15.38 -26.12 -17.70
C GLY A 287 15.78 -26.63 -16.31
N GLY A 288 17.08 -26.67 -16.01
CA GLY A 288 17.55 -27.04 -14.68
C GLY A 288 17.61 -25.86 -13.70
N VAL A 289 17.82 -26.16 -12.41
CA VAL A 289 17.92 -25.20 -11.31
C VAL A 289 19.34 -25.18 -10.76
N SER A 290 19.91 -24.00 -10.53
CA SER A 290 21.14 -23.80 -9.76
C SER A 290 20.80 -23.33 -8.35
N ILE A 291 21.46 -23.93 -7.36
CA ILE A 291 21.26 -23.64 -5.94
C ILE A 291 22.63 -23.40 -5.33
N GLU A 292 22.81 -22.22 -4.77
CA GLU A 292 23.93 -21.87 -3.91
C GLU A 292 23.37 -21.64 -2.52
N MET A 293 23.90 -22.36 -1.53
CA MET A 293 23.33 -22.39 -0.20
C MET A 293 24.44 -22.48 0.84
N ASN A 294 24.54 -21.44 1.67
CA ASN A 294 25.40 -21.40 2.84
C ASN A 294 24.70 -22.08 4.02
N GLN A 295 23.40 -21.79 4.21
CA GLN A 295 22.58 -22.34 5.28
C GLN A 295 21.19 -22.77 4.76
N HIS A 296 20.57 -23.74 5.43
CA HIS A 296 19.19 -24.14 5.14
C HIS A 296 18.21 -23.00 5.47
N VAL A 297 17.40 -22.61 4.48
CA VAL A 297 16.42 -21.53 4.61
C VAL A 297 15.01 -22.07 4.41
N THR A 298 14.08 -21.64 5.25
CA THR A 298 12.66 -22.02 5.13
C THR A 298 11.79 -20.83 5.48
N LEU A 299 11.10 -20.30 4.48
CA LEU A 299 10.27 -19.11 4.63
C LEU A 299 8.90 -19.32 3.99
N THR A 300 7.89 -18.66 4.56
CA THR A 300 6.51 -18.73 4.08
C THR A 300 6.11 -17.38 3.51
N PHE A 301 5.54 -17.38 2.30
CA PHE A 301 5.13 -16.18 1.58
C PHE A 301 3.68 -16.30 1.12
N SER A 302 3.00 -15.17 0.97
CA SER A 302 1.67 -15.15 0.35
C SER A 302 1.77 -15.37 -1.16
N LEU A 303 1.01 -16.33 -1.65
CA LEU A 303 0.95 -16.69 -3.08
C LEU A 303 0.39 -15.53 -3.92
N LYS A 304 -0.43 -14.64 -3.34
CA LYS A 304 -0.96 -13.45 -4.01
C LYS A 304 0.16 -12.56 -4.58
N TYR A 305 1.18 -12.28 -3.78
CA TYR A 305 2.29 -11.43 -4.23
C TYR A 305 3.21 -12.18 -5.20
N LEU A 306 3.52 -13.45 -4.92
CA LEU A 306 4.37 -14.25 -5.82
C LEU A 306 3.75 -14.45 -7.21
N VAL A 307 2.42 -14.58 -7.30
CA VAL A 307 1.71 -14.63 -8.59
C VAL A 307 1.82 -13.31 -9.35
N ASN A 308 1.81 -12.18 -8.66
CA ASN A 308 2.03 -10.88 -9.28
C ASN A 308 3.47 -10.75 -9.79
N PHE A 309 4.47 -11.13 -8.98
CA PHE A 309 5.87 -11.09 -9.41
C PHE A 309 6.17 -12.06 -10.53
N ALA A 310 5.51 -13.23 -10.57
CA ALA A 310 5.66 -14.18 -11.67
C ALA A 310 5.28 -13.60 -13.05
N LYS A 311 4.58 -12.46 -13.13
CA LYS A 311 4.31 -11.75 -14.40
C LYS A 311 5.58 -11.16 -15.01
N SER A 312 6.63 -10.94 -14.20
CA SER A 312 7.97 -10.56 -14.69
C SER A 312 8.64 -11.68 -15.49
N SER A 313 8.11 -12.91 -15.51
CA SER A 313 8.58 -13.97 -16.42
C SER A 313 8.49 -13.62 -17.90
N THR A 314 7.72 -12.58 -18.26
CA THR A 314 7.70 -12.03 -19.62
C THR A 314 8.95 -11.20 -19.95
N LEU A 315 9.64 -10.67 -18.93
CA LEU A 315 10.85 -9.86 -19.08
C LEU A 315 12.11 -10.71 -19.27
N SER A 316 12.19 -11.83 -18.54
CA SER A 316 13.37 -12.69 -18.54
C SER A 316 13.01 -14.16 -18.52
N HIS A 317 13.86 -14.98 -19.13
CA HIS A 317 13.74 -16.43 -19.07
C HIS A 317 14.24 -17.02 -17.74
N VAL A 318 14.95 -16.23 -16.94
CA VAL A 318 15.60 -16.64 -15.68
C VAL A 318 15.09 -15.78 -14.54
N VAL A 319 14.86 -16.40 -13.39
CA VAL A 319 14.53 -15.73 -12.13
C VAL A 319 15.47 -16.21 -11.04
N GLN A 320 15.93 -15.26 -10.21
CA GLN A 320 16.77 -15.53 -9.06
C GLN A 320 15.99 -15.21 -7.78
N LEU A 321 15.95 -16.18 -6.86
CA LEU A 321 15.40 -16.01 -5.53
C LEU A 321 16.56 -15.96 -4.54
N MET A 322 16.72 -14.85 -3.85
CA MET A 322 17.70 -14.72 -2.77
C MET A 322 16.97 -14.65 -1.44
N MET A 323 17.34 -15.54 -0.53
CA MET A 323 16.62 -15.82 0.70
C MET A 323 17.59 -15.88 1.88
N SER A 324 17.20 -15.25 2.98
CA SER A 324 17.80 -15.44 4.30
C SER A 324 16.68 -15.38 5.33
N ASN A 325 16.81 -16.10 6.45
CA ASN A 325 15.71 -16.23 7.41
C ASN A 325 15.29 -14.90 8.04
N ASP A 326 16.16 -13.89 8.04
CA ASP A 326 15.95 -12.59 8.68
C ASP A 326 15.83 -11.42 7.68
N VAL A 327 15.77 -11.73 6.38
CA VAL A 327 15.78 -10.74 5.29
C VAL A 327 14.57 -11.00 4.39
N PRO A 328 13.88 -9.96 3.91
CA PRO A 328 12.84 -10.13 2.90
C PRO A 328 13.33 -10.95 1.70
N LEU A 329 12.43 -11.75 1.11
CA LEU A 329 12.75 -12.46 -0.13
C LEU A 329 13.03 -11.44 -1.22
N LEU A 330 14.20 -11.59 -1.85
CA LEU A 330 14.57 -10.83 -3.02
C LEU A 330 14.31 -11.68 -4.25
N LEU A 331 13.41 -11.20 -5.11
CA LEU A 331 13.20 -11.76 -6.43
C LEU A 331 13.81 -10.82 -7.47
N ALA A 332 14.88 -11.27 -8.10
CA ALA A 332 15.60 -10.52 -9.12
C ALA A 332 15.36 -11.13 -10.51
N THR A 333 15.04 -10.27 -11.47
CA THR A 333 14.99 -10.63 -12.89
C THR A 333 15.73 -9.58 -13.70
N GLY A 334 16.77 -9.99 -14.42
CA GLY A 334 17.47 -9.14 -15.38
C GLY A 334 16.74 -9.09 -16.73
N PHE A 335 16.73 -7.93 -17.40
CA PHE A 335 16.19 -7.83 -18.76
C PHE A 335 17.29 -7.49 -19.78
N SER A 336 17.30 -8.21 -20.91
CA SER A 336 18.25 -7.98 -22.00
C SER A 336 17.60 -7.15 -23.10
N SER A 337 18.09 -5.93 -23.37
CA SER A 337 17.83 -5.25 -24.65
C SER A 337 18.89 -5.65 -25.68
N GLY A 338 18.48 -6.05 -26.88
CA GLY A 338 19.32 -6.65 -27.92
C GLY A 338 20.32 -5.73 -28.64
N TRP A 339 20.93 -4.76 -27.96
CA TRP A 339 21.95 -3.86 -28.55
C TRP A 339 23.37 -4.08 -28.03
N LEU A 340 23.57 -4.77 -26.90
CA LEU A 340 24.91 -5.06 -26.36
C LEU A 340 25.42 -6.46 -26.75
N PRO A 341 26.71 -6.61 -27.07
CA PRO A 341 27.35 -7.91 -27.32
C PRO A 341 27.35 -8.79 -26.05
N ALA A 342 27.41 -10.11 -26.26
CA ALA A 342 27.07 -11.15 -25.29
C ALA A 342 27.85 -11.19 -23.95
N ASN A 343 28.84 -10.32 -23.75
CA ASN A 343 29.77 -10.36 -22.61
C ASN A 343 29.60 -9.19 -21.62
N GLU A 344 28.66 -8.27 -21.84
CA GLU A 344 28.33 -7.16 -20.91
C GLU A 344 26.82 -7.18 -20.61
N ARG A 345 26.37 -8.25 -19.95
CA ARG A 345 24.97 -8.49 -19.59
C ARG A 345 24.91 -8.35 -18.07
N GLU A 346 24.53 -7.23 -17.47
CA GLU A 346 23.13 -6.93 -17.13
C GLU A 346 23.08 -5.54 -16.48
N HIS A 347 22.33 -4.60 -17.06
CA HIS A 347 22.28 -3.20 -16.62
C HIS A 347 20.88 -2.77 -16.17
N PHE A 348 20.09 -3.77 -15.81
CA PHE A 348 18.66 -3.71 -15.99
C PHE A 348 18.01 -4.69 -15.02
N LEU A 349 17.83 -4.22 -13.79
CA LEU A 349 17.39 -5.03 -12.66
C LEU A 349 15.96 -4.63 -12.26
N LEU A 350 15.04 -5.59 -12.35
CA LEU A 350 13.78 -5.53 -11.60
C LEU A 350 14.00 -6.30 -10.31
N LEU A 351 14.09 -5.56 -9.21
CA LEU A 351 14.30 -6.06 -7.88
C LEU A 351 12.98 -5.95 -7.12
N THR A 352 12.41 -7.09 -6.78
CA THR A 352 11.18 -7.11 -5.99
C THR A 352 11.44 -7.69 -4.61
N VAL A 353 11.19 -6.89 -3.59
CA VAL A 353 11.36 -7.25 -2.19
C VAL A 353 9.99 -7.59 -1.61
N VAL A 354 9.84 -8.79 -1.06
CA VAL A 354 8.60 -9.24 -0.42
C VAL A 354 8.80 -9.28 1.09
N GLN A 355 8.31 -8.27 1.80
CA GLN A 355 8.35 -8.19 3.25
C GLN A 355 6.99 -8.58 3.83
N PHE A 356 6.85 -9.83 4.26
CA PHE A 356 5.66 -10.24 5.01
C PHE A 356 5.81 -9.85 6.49
N SER A 357 5.18 -8.74 6.89
CA SER A 357 4.85 -8.50 8.30
C SER A 357 3.41 -8.94 8.55
N ILE A 358 3.21 -10.22 8.89
CA ILE A 358 1.97 -10.65 9.56
C ILE A 358 2.31 -11.11 10.97
N ALA A 359 1.83 -10.33 11.92
CA ALA A 359 1.58 -10.79 13.26
C ALA A 359 0.52 -11.92 13.22
N LEU A 360 0.93 -13.17 13.49
CA LEU A 360 0.37 -14.10 14.49
C LEU A 360 0.73 -15.57 14.21
N LEU A 361 1.43 -16.19 15.18
CA LEU A 361 1.46 -17.63 15.58
C LEU A 361 2.03 -18.62 14.52
N SER A 362 3.00 -19.51 14.77
CA SER A 362 3.39 -20.29 15.95
C SER A 362 4.72 -21.00 15.65
N PHE A 363 5.59 -21.19 16.66
CA PHE A 363 6.70 -22.15 16.71
C PHE A 363 7.55 -22.35 15.42
N ALA A 364 8.61 -21.56 15.27
CA ALA A 364 9.82 -22.02 14.59
C ALA A 364 11.05 -21.54 15.36
N HIS A 365 11.56 -22.45 16.18
CA HIS A 365 12.84 -22.38 16.83
C HIS A 365 13.93 -22.26 15.74
N MET A 366 14.56 -21.08 15.57
CA MET A 366 15.80 -21.00 14.81
C MET A 366 16.78 -20.11 15.54
N THR A 367 17.83 -20.77 15.99
CA THR A 367 18.83 -20.27 16.90
C THR A 367 19.83 -19.39 16.16
N ARG A 368 19.74 -18.06 16.31
CA ARG A 368 20.80 -17.16 15.83
C ARG A 368 21.90 -17.10 16.88
N THR A 369 22.91 -17.92 16.66
CA THR A 369 24.15 -17.90 17.42
C THR A 369 25.12 -16.98 16.67
N SER A 370 25.21 -15.71 17.07
CA SER A 370 26.38 -14.88 16.76
C SER A 370 26.85 -14.22 18.05
N THR A 371 27.94 -14.76 18.56
CA THR A 371 28.78 -14.19 19.60
C THR A 371 29.60 -13.05 18.98
N ASP A 372 29.62 -11.91 19.65
CA ASP A 372 30.40 -10.68 19.39
C ASP A 372 29.79 -9.63 18.44
N GLY A 373 29.08 -8.67 19.04
CA GLY A 373 28.67 -7.42 18.38
C GLY A 373 27.62 -6.60 19.15
N HIS A 374 27.83 -6.27 20.43
CA HIS A 374 26.84 -5.53 21.25
C HIS A 374 27.30 -4.13 21.68
N THR A 375 28.21 -3.50 20.93
CA THR A 375 28.78 -2.19 21.25
C THR A 375 27.93 -0.97 20.83
N GLY A 376 26.67 -1.17 20.38
CA GLY A 376 25.82 -0.10 19.81
C GLY A 376 24.39 0.07 20.35
N LEU A 377 24.01 -0.65 21.42
CA LEU A 377 22.65 -0.61 21.97
C LEU A 377 22.31 0.72 22.67
N ILE A 378 21.13 1.26 22.39
CA ILE A 378 20.58 2.43 23.07
C ILE A 378 19.72 1.97 24.25
N LYS A 379 20.15 2.30 25.47
CA LYS A 379 19.35 2.04 26.68
C LYS A 379 18.18 3.00 26.74
N ALA A 380 16.96 2.49 26.71
CA ALA A 380 15.75 3.28 26.88
C ALA A 380 15.46 3.55 28.37
N GLY A 381 14.54 4.48 28.65
CA GLY A 381 14.25 4.97 30.00
C GLY A 381 13.76 3.92 31.02
N ILE A 382 13.32 2.73 30.60
CA ILE A 382 12.96 1.63 31.51
C ILE A 382 14.14 0.67 31.58
N TRP A 383 14.93 0.81 32.64
CA TRP A 383 16.12 0.02 32.89
C TRP A 383 16.24 -0.32 34.37
N PHE A 384 15.85 -1.54 34.75
CA PHE A 384 15.95 -2.02 36.13
C PHE A 384 17.30 -2.68 36.39
N GLU A 385 18.02 -2.27 37.44
CA GLU A 385 19.32 -2.88 37.78
C GLU A 385 19.20 -4.38 38.09
N ASP A 386 18.12 -4.77 38.77
CA ASP A 386 17.74 -6.14 39.12
C ASP A 386 16.93 -6.87 38.02
N GLY A 387 16.71 -6.22 36.88
CA GLY A 387 16.05 -6.83 35.73
C GLY A 387 16.81 -8.07 35.26
N ASN A 388 16.08 -9.13 34.91
CA ASN A 388 16.63 -10.43 34.57
C ASN A 388 16.41 -10.83 33.10
N ILE A 389 15.86 -9.91 32.28
CA ILE A 389 15.73 -10.07 30.84
C ILE A 389 15.85 -8.72 30.14
N ILE A 390 16.44 -8.71 28.95
CA ILE A 390 16.54 -7.52 28.11
C ILE A 390 15.67 -7.70 26.86
N LEU A 391 14.77 -6.75 26.62
CA LEU A 391 13.98 -6.70 25.40
C LEU A 391 14.66 -5.74 24.42
N VAL A 392 15.00 -6.22 23.24
CA VAL A 392 15.61 -5.42 22.17
C VAL A 392 14.55 -5.18 21.10
N VAL A 393 14.41 -3.95 20.62
CA VAL A 393 13.38 -3.52 19.67
C VAL A 393 13.98 -2.57 18.62
N GLY A 394 13.53 -2.73 17.38
CA GLY A 394 13.97 -1.90 16.25
C GLY A 394 15.49 -1.90 16.07
N ASP A 395 16.06 -0.74 15.74
CA ASP A 395 17.48 -0.55 15.45
C ASP A 395 18.36 -0.46 16.73
N GLY A 396 18.21 -1.44 17.62
CA GLY A 396 19.06 -1.62 18.81
C GLY A 396 18.64 -0.80 20.03
N ILE A 397 17.35 -0.48 20.19
CA ILE A 397 16.82 0.08 21.44
C ILE A 397 16.56 -1.07 22.42
N ALA A 398 17.00 -0.94 23.67
CA ALA A 398 16.86 -1.98 24.68
C ALA A 398 16.18 -1.50 25.96
N PHE A 399 15.40 -2.40 26.54
CA PHE A 399 14.69 -2.25 27.81
C PHE A 399 15.09 -3.39 28.74
N LYS A 400 15.60 -3.08 29.94
CA LYS A 400 15.95 -4.09 30.94
C LYS A 400 14.82 -4.22 31.96
N VAL A 401 14.18 -5.39 32.01
CA VAL A 401 12.91 -5.64 32.73
C VAL A 401 12.91 -6.97 33.47
N HIS A 402 11.84 -7.21 34.23
CA HIS A 402 11.59 -8.46 34.95
C HIS A 402 10.74 -9.42 34.12
N ARG A 403 11.30 -10.59 33.80
CA ARG A 403 10.65 -11.70 33.10
C ARG A 403 9.29 -12.05 33.72
N GLY A 404 9.25 -12.25 35.04
CA GLY A 404 8.03 -12.63 35.76
C GLY A 404 6.90 -11.59 35.66
N GLN A 405 7.23 -10.31 35.46
CA GLN A 405 6.20 -9.27 35.25
C GLN A 405 5.50 -9.45 33.90
N LEU A 406 6.23 -9.81 32.85
CA LEU A 406 5.68 -10.06 31.53
C LEU A 406 4.86 -11.36 31.50
N GLU A 407 5.39 -12.46 32.04
CA GLU A 407 4.73 -13.79 32.06
C GLU A 407 3.43 -13.80 32.88
N ARG A 408 3.37 -12.97 33.93
CA ARG A 408 2.18 -12.84 34.76
C ARG A 408 1.02 -12.21 33.99
N HIS A 409 1.31 -11.25 33.13
CA HIS A 409 0.31 -10.42 32.45
C HIS A 409 0.02 -10.85 31.01
N SER A 410 0.89 -11.65 30.39
CA SER A 410 0.77 -12.13 29.02
C SER A 410 1.10 -13.62 28.93
N GLU A 411 0.17 -14.39 28.37
CA GLU A 411 0.38 -15.80 28.04
C GLU A 411 1.40 -15.94 26.89
N VAL A 412 1.40 -15.00 25.94
CA VAL A 412 2.36 -14.97 24.82
C VAL A 412 3.80 -14.84 25.35
N PHE A 413 4.06 -13.92 26.29
CA PHE A 413 5.40 -13.82 26.88
C PHE A 413 5.76 -15.05 27.72
N ARG A 414 4.78 -15.67 28.40
CA ARG A 414 5.00 -16.92 29.14
C ARG A 414 5.43 -18.05 28.22
N ASP A 415 4.74 -18.22 27.10
CA ASP A 415 5.07 -19.23 26.11
C ASP A 415 6.41 -18.92 25.45
N LEU A 416 6.64 -17.66 25.09
CA LEU A 416 7.90 -17.19 24.49
C LEU A 416 9.11 -17.54 25.36
N PHE A 417 9.04 -17.32 26.67
CA PHE A 417 10.15 -17.61 27.58
C PHE A 417 10.19 -19.07 28.07
N SER A 418 9.16 -19.87 27.80
CA SER A 418 9.15 -21.31 28.08
C SER A 418 9.99 -22.12 27.10
N ILE A 419 10.21 -21.54 25.91
CA ILE A 419 11.01 -22.12 24.84
C ILE A 419 12.50 -22.03 25.24
N PRO A 420 13.24 -23.16 25.29
CA PRO A 420 14.66 -23.15 25.63
C PRO A 420 15.44 -22.26 24.66
N GLN A 421 16.21 -21.31 25.17
CA GLN A 421 17.07 -20.50 24.31
C GLN A 421 18.28 -21.33 23.81
N PRO A 422 18.79 -21.07 22.59
CA PRO A 422 19.97 -21.73 22.07
C PRO A 422 21.18 -21.68 23.00
N ASP A 423 21.90 -22.80 23.11
CA ASP A 423 23.10 -22.93 23.95
C ASP A 423 24.23 -21.93 23.64
N LYS A 424 24.19 -21.22 22.48
CA LYS A 424 25.20 -20.21 22.12
C LYS A 424 24.64 -18.78 21.97
N GLN A 425 23.48 -18.45 22.56
CA GLN A 425 23.01 -17.07 22.56
C GLN A 425 23.88 -16.22 23.49
N GLY A 426 24.39 -15.09 23.00
CA GLY A 426 25.16 -14.14 23.80
C GLY A 426 24.31 -13.53 24.93
N LEU A 427 24.94 -13.17 26.04
CA LEU A 427 24.29 -12.42 27.12
C LEU A 427 24.55 -10.92 26.93
N ILE A 428 23.51 -10.10 27.09
CA ILE A 428 23.64 -8.64 27.15
C ILE A 428 23.74 -8.26 28.63
N GLU A 429 24.87 -7.72 29.07
CA GLU A 429 25.13 -7.38 30.48
C GLU A 429 24.87 -8.54 31.47
N GLY A 430 25.14 -9.78 31.04
CA GLY A 430 24.89 -10.96 31.85
C GLY A 430 23.42 -11.40 31.94
N CYS A 431 22.51 -10.73 31.21
CA CYS A 431 21.10 -11.10 31.10
C CYS A 431 20.80 -11.76 29.74
N PRO A 432 19.88 -12.73 29.70
CA PRO A 432 19.30 -13.19 28.44
C PRO A 432 18.54 -12.04 27.79
N PHE A 433 18.52 -12.02 26.46
CA PHE A 433 17.77 -11.02 25.72
C PHE A 433 16.79 -11.66 24.75
N VAL A 434 15.78 -10.89 24.37
CA VAL A 434 14.77 -11.26 23.38
C VAL A 434 14.55 -10.09 22.45
N GLU A 435 14.68 -10.33 21.16
CA GLU A 435 14.34 -9.37 20.12
C GLU A 435 12.84 -9.39 19.85
N LEU A 436 12.23 -8.21 19.87
CA LEU A 436 10.83 -7.98 19.58
C LEU A 436 10.73 -7.03 18.38
N HIS A 437 9.79 -7.28 17.48
CA HIS A 437 9.54 -6.47 16.29
C HIS A 437 8.42 -5.43 16.52
N ASP A 438 8.41 -4.80 17.70
CA ASP A 438 7.44 -3.76 18.05
C ASP A 438 7.99 -2.36 17.82
N CYS A 439 7.09 -1.38 17.73
CA CYS A 439 7.47 0.02 17.83
C CYS A 439 8.09 0.29 19.22
N PRO A 440 9.31 0.87 19.32
CA PRO A 440 9.96 1.17 20.59
C PRO A 440 9.13 2.07 21.51
N SER A 441 8.43 3.05 20.93
CA SER A 441 7.52 3.93 21.68
C SER A 441 6.33 3.17 22.24
N ASP A 442 5.77 2.23 21.48
CA ASP A 442 4.63 1.43 21.93
C ASP A 442 5.03 0.51 23.08
N LEU A 443 6.20 -0.13 22.97
CA LEU A 443 6.72 -1.01 24.01
C LEU A 443 7.00 -0.22 25.30
N PHE A 444 7.54 0.99 25.19
CA PHE A 444 7.74 1.87 26.35
C PHE A 444 6.41 2.13 27.08
N TYR A 445 5.34 2.51 26.38
CA TYR A 445 4.05 2.74 27.01
C TYR A 445 3.44 1.48 27.60
N LEU A 446 3.58 0.32 26.93
CA LEU A 446 3.12 -0.96 27.48
C LEU A 446 3.86 -1.32 28.77
N LEU A 447 5.19 -1.23 28.77
CA LEU A 447 6.00 -1.53 29.95
C LEU A 447 5.66 -0.57 31.09
N THR A 448 5.56 0.73 30.82
CA THR A 448 5.10 1.72 31.80
C THR A 448 3.74 1.33 32.37
N ALA A 449 2.80 0.91 31.52
CA ALA A 449 1.48 0.45 31.95
C ALA A 449 1.52 -0.83 32.80
N LEU A 450 2.49 -1.72 32.60
CA LEU A 450 2.65 -2.96 33.37
C LEU A 450 3.32 -2.73 34.73
N TYR A 451 4.23 -1.75 34.85
CA TYR A 451 4.92 -1.43 36.09
C TYR A 451 4.17 -0.41 36.92
N ASP A 452 3.84 0.74 36.32
CA ASP A 452 3.23 1.86 37.02
C ASP A 452 1.70 1.77 36.99
N GLY A 453 1.12 1.15 35.95
CA GLY A 453 -0.32 1.12 35.72
C GLY A 453 -0.80 2.26 34.83
N LEU A 454 -1.97 2.08 34.20
CA LEU A 454 -2.61 3.11 33.36
C LEU A 454 -3.53 4.01 34.18
N TYR A 455 -3.11 5.22 34.55
CA TYR A 455 -3.95 6.17 35.28
C TYR A 455 -4.39 7.34 34.42
N PHE A 456 -5.65 7.32 33.99
CA PHE A 456 -6.30 8.46 33.35
C PHE A 456 -7.05 9.25 34.43
N LYS A 457 -6.42 10.26 35.04
CA LYS A 457 -7.08 11.08 36.09
C LYS A 457 -8.21 11.93 35.51
N LYS A 458 -8.05 12.43 34.29
CA LYS A 458 -9.03 13.20 33.52
C LYS A 458 -8.85 12.89 32.02
N PRO A 459 -9.91 13.03 31.21
CA PRO A 459 -9.81 12.85 29.77
C PRO A 459 -8.94 13.94 29.13
N TYR A 460 -7.80 13.55 28.56
CA TYR A 460 -6.97 14.44 27.74
C TYR A 460 -6.67 13.79 26.38
N ALA A 461 -6.65 14.60 25.33
CA ALA A 461 -6.32 14.13 23.99
C ALA A 461 -4.89 13.55 23.90
N ASN A 462 -3.95 14.08 24.67
CA ASN A 462 -2.56 13.62 24.70
C ASN A 462 -2.40 12.21 25.26
N ASP A 463 -3.38 11.71 26.03
CA ASP A 463 -3.36 10.33 26.53
C ASP A 463 -3.51 9.32 25.38
N PHE A 464 -3.99 9.76 24.22
CA PHE A 464 -4.26 8.89 23.08
C PHE A 464 -3.03 8.15 22.56
N THR A 465 -1.84 8.77 22.58
CA THR A 465 -0.60 8.10 22.18
C THR A 465 -0.34 6.88 23.07
N ALA A 466 -0.45 7.04 24.39
CA ALA A 466 -0.30 5.95 25.34
C ALA A 466 -1.43 4.91 25.20
N ILE A 467 -2.68 5.35 25.03
CA ILE A 467 -3.83 4.45 24.85
C ILE A 467 -3.68 3.60 23.59
N SER A 468 -3.34 4.21 22.46
CA SER A 468 -3.19 3.52 21.17
C SER A 468 -2.01 2.52 21.22
N ALA A 469 -0.86 2.94 21.73
CA ALA A 469 0.31 2.09 21.96
C ALA A 469 -0.01 0.87 22.82
N VAL A 470 -0.59 1.10 24.01
CA VAL A 470 -0.94 0.01 24.92
C VAL A 470 -2.02 -0.87 24.30
N LEU A 471 -3.01 -0.30 23.61
CA LEU A 471 -4.07 -1.08 22.99
C LEU A 471 -3.52 -2.01 21.89
N ARG A 472 -2.61 -1.54 21.03
CA ARG A 472 -1.93 -2.38 20.02
C ARG A 472 -1.21 -3.55 20.67
N LEU A 473 -0.29 -3.27 21.59
CA LEU A 473 0.54 -4.31 22.17
C LEU A 473 -0.21 -5.21 23.15
N SER A 474 -1.19 -4.69 23.90
CA SER A 474 -2.05 -5.54 24.74
C SER A 474 -2.94 -6.45 23.90
N THR A 475 -3.29 -6.07 22.67
CA THR A 475 -3.98 -6.95 21.72
C THR A 475 -3.03 -8.01 21.17
N LYS A 476 -1.83 -7.61 20.75
CA LYS A 476 -0.79 -8.52 20.22
C LYS A 476 -0.33 -9.56 21.25
N TYR A 477 -0.11 -9.14 22.49
CA TYR A 477 0.41 -9.96 23.58
C TYR A 477 -0.67 -10.52 24.52
N PHE A 478 -1.95 -10.42 24.14
CA PHE A 478 -3.08 -10.93 24.91
C PHE A 478 -3.13 -10.47 26.39
N ILE A 479 -2.85 -9.19 26.62
CA ILE A 479 -2.90 -8.55 27.94
C ILE A 479 -4.30 -7.95 28.16
N ASP A 480 -5.27 -8.83 28.41
CA ASP A 480 -6.71 -8.50 28.36
C ASP A 480 -7.14 -7.36 29.30
N HIS A 481 -6.59 -7.30 30.52
CA HIS A 481 -6.95 -6.25 31.48
C HIS A 481 -6.56 -4.83 31.03
N LEU A 482 -5.41 -4.67 30.35
CA LEU A 482 -5.00 -3.39 29.77
C LEU A 482 -5.82 -3.06 28.52
N ARG A 483 -6.07 -4.07 27.66
CA ARG A 483 -6.94 -3.93 26.49
C ARG A 483 -8.34 -3.44 26.90
N ARG A 484 -8.98 -4.08 27.89
CA ARG A 484 -10.30 -3.65 28.42
C ARG A 484 -10.28 -2.24 28.97
N ARG A 485 -9.23 -1.85 29.68
CA ARG A 485 -9.09 -0.50 30.26
C ARG A 485 -8.95 0.57 29.19
N CYS A 486 -8.14 0.32 28.16
CA CYS A 486 -7.98 1.21 27.00
C CYS A 486 -9.30 1.31 26.21
N MET A 487 -9.98 0.19 25.96
CA MET A 487 -11.27 0.18 25.28
C MET A 487 -12.36 0.92 26.06
N HIS A 488 -12.42 0.76 27.39
CA HIS A 488 -13.35 1.51 28.21
C HIS A 488 -13.11 3.01 28.11
N ARG A 489 -11.85 3.45 28.11
CA ARG A 489 -11.48 4.85 27.92
C ARG A 489 -11.91 5.38 26.55
N LEU A 490 -11.60 4.64 25.47
CA LEU A 490 -11.99 5.02 24.11
C LEU A 490 -13.51 5.09 23.92
N LYS A 491 -14.28 4.19 24.55
CA LYS A 491 -15.75 4.22 24.47
C LYS A 491 -16.40 5.41 25.17
N VAL A 492 -15.71 6.04 26.13
CA VAL A 492 -16.16 7.31 26.71
C VAL A 492 -15.94 8.45 25.73
N ASP A 493 -14.78 8.45 25.06
CA ASP A 493 -14.40 9.49 24.09
C ASP A 493 -15.13 9.35 22.75
N TRP A 494 -15.48 8.12 22.36
CA TRP A 494 -16.13 7.74 21.09
C TRP A 494 -17.32 6.80 21.37
N PRO A 495 -18.41 7.34 21.90
CA PRO A 495 -19.53 6.54 22.38
C PRO A 495 -20.42 6.00 21.26
N SER A 496 -21.02 4.84 21.47
CA SER A 496 -21.97 4.21 20.53
C SER A 496 -23.44 4.56 20.78
N THR A 497 -23.75 5.38 21.80
CA THR A 497 -25.13 5.76 22.15
C THR A 497 -25.30 7.27 22.17
N LEU A 498 -26.46 7.76 21.73
CA LEU A 498 -26.78 9.20 21.70
C LEU A 498 -26.64 9.86 23.07
N LYS A 499 -27.09 9.18 24.13
CA LYS A 499 -26.98 9.70 25.50
C LYS A 499 -25.53 9.92 25.93
N ALA A 500 -24.64 8.98 25.62
CA ALA A 500 -23.23 9.12 25.95
C ALA A 500 -22.53 10.16 25.06
N TRP A 501 -22.95 10.26 23.78
CA TRP A 501 -22.53 11.35 22.91
C TRP A 501 -22.89 12.72 23.48
N ASP A 502 -24.11 12.89 23.99
CA ASP A 502 -24.55 14.15 24.60
C ASP A 502 -23.76 14.54 25.86
N ILE A 503 -23.33 13.54 26.63
CA ILE A 503 -22.44 13.76 27.79
C ILE A 503 -21.08 14.25 27.30
N ARG A 504 -20.46 13.52 26.36
CA ARG A 504 -19.18 13.88 25.75
C ARG A 504 -19.23 15.28 25.12
N GLU A 505 -20.27 15.58 24.37
CA GLU A 505 -20.42 16.86 23.66
C GLU A 505 -20.49 18.04 24.63
N ARG A 506 -21.14 17.86 25.79
CA ARG A 506 -21.19 18.88 26.86
C ARG A 506 -19.83 19.12 27.51
N GLU A 507 -18.98 18.11 27.58
CA GLU A 507 -17.62 18.21 28.12
C GLU A 507 -16.62 18.76 27.10
N ALA A 508 -16.99 18.78 25.81
CA ALA A 508 -16.16 19.20 24.68
C ALA A 508 -16.41 20.65 24.23
N VAL A 509 -16.98 21.49 25.10
CA VAL A 509 -17.21 22.91 24.82
C VAL A 509 -16.46 23.81 25.80
N ASP A 510 -15.95 24.93 25.31
CA ASP A 510 -15.32 25.95 26.14
C ASP A 510 -16.35 26.77 26.94
N SER A 511 -15.88 27.68 27.79
CA SER A 511 -16.73 28.59 28.58
C SER A 511 -17.64 29.50 27.74
N GLN A 512 -17.38 29.64 26.43
CA GLN A 512 -18.16 30.41 25.47
C GLN A 512 -19.10 29.52 24.64
N GLY A 513 -19.12 28.20 24.88
CA GLY A 513 -19.93 27.22 24.16
C GLY A 513 -19.37 26.82 22.78
N ARG A 514 -18.11 27.18 22.46
CA ARG A 514 -17.44 26.76 21.22
C ARG A 514 -16.97 25.32 21.35
N TYR A 515 -17.07 24.57 20.26
CA TYR A 515 -16.67 23.19 20.24
C TYR A 515 -15.13 23.05 20.23
N THR A 516 -14.57 22.52 21.31
CA THR A 516 -13.13 22.34 21.55
C THR A 516 -12.81 20.89 22.00
N PRO A 517 -13.18 19.87 21.22
CA PRO A 517 -13.04 18.47 21.64
C PRO A 517 -11.60 18.02 21.77
N ARG A 518 -10.63 18.74 21.19
CA ARG A 518 -9.22 18.38 21.19
C ARG A 518 -8.54 18.63 22.53
N ASP A 519 -9.22 19.27 23.48
CA ASP A 519 -8.77 19.36 24.87
C ASP A 519 -9.01 18.03 25.61
N SER A 520 -10.06 17.29 25.24
CA SER A 520 -10.55 16.12 25.98
C SER A 520 -10.44 14.79 25.24
N CYS A 521 -10.51 14.78 23.90
CA CYS A 521 -10.36 13.57 23.09
C CYS A 521 -9.51 13.77 21.83
N ALA A 522 -8.94 12.66 21.35
CA ALA A 522 -8.04 12.61 20.19
C ALA A 522 -8.68 13.11 18.89
N HIS A 523 -7.87 13.40 17.88
CA HIS A 523 -8.40 13.72 16.55
C HIS A 523 -9.11 12.50 15.92
N PRO A 524 -10.27 12.64 15.25
CA PRO A 524 -11.04 11.51 14.74
C PRO A 524 -10.27 10.64 13.75
N ILE A 525 -9.44 11.26 12.88
CA ILE A 525 -8.60 10.53 11.90
C ILE A 525 -7.70 9.50 12.58
N LEU A 526 -7.06 9.88 13.70
CA LEU A 526 -6.17 8.98 14.44
C LEU A 526 -6.95 7.79 15.03
N VAL A 527 -8.19 8.03 15.44
CA VAL A 527 -9.07 7.02 16.03
C VAL A 527 -9.65 6.10 14.97
N ILE A 528 -10.03 6.63 13.81
CA ILE A 528 -10.47 5.85 12.66
C ILE A 528 -9.36 4.90 12.23
N GLN A 529 -8.12 5.39 12.09
CA GLN A 529 -6.99 4.54 11.71
C GLN A 529 -6.74 3.44 12.75
N LEU A 530 -6.68 3.77 14.04
CA LEU A 530 -6.52 2.79 15.11
C LEU A 530 -7.66 1.76 15.12
N ALA A 531 -8.90 2.20 14.89
CA ALA A 531 -10.06 1.32 14.89
C ALA A 531 -10.04 0.36 13.70
N LEU A 532 -9.61 0.80 12.52
CA LEU A 532 -9.44 -0.06 11.35
C LEU A 532 -8.28 -1.05 11.55
N GLU A 533 -7.16 -0.57 12.08
CA GLU A 533 -5.96 -1.38 12.38
C GLU A 533 -6.27 -2.54 13.33
N LEU A 534 -7.12 -2.30 14.35
CA LEU A 534 -7.40 -3.27 15.41
C LEU A 534 -8.80 -3.91 15.33
N GLY A 535 -9.56 -3.67 14.26
CA GLY A 535 -10.92 -4.19 14.08
C GLY A 535 -11.91 -3.74 15.16
N LEU A 536 -11.92 -2.45 15.51
CA LEU A 536 -12.73 -1.86 16.59
C LEU A 536 -13.96 -1.12 16.04
N ASP A 537 -14.79 -1.83 15.28
CA ASP A 537 -15.90 -1.26 14.51
C ASP A 537 -16.87 -0.41 15.33
N SER A 538 -17.03 -0.72 16.62
CA SER A 538 -17.91 0.03 17.54
C SER A 538 -17.53 1.52 17.72
N LEU A 539 -16.29 1.90 17.38
CA LEU A 539 -15.80 3.29 17.49
C LEU A 539 -16.01 4.09 16.19
N LEU A 540 -16.10 3.41 15.04
CA LEU A 540 -16.10 4.04 13.72
C LEU A 540 -17.29 4.99 13.51
N PRO A 541 -18.55 4.64 13.83
CA PRO A 541 -19.69 5.53 13.58
C PRO A 541 -19.54 6.90 14.25
N ALA A 542 -19.14 6.91 15.52
CA ALA A 542 -18.93 8.13 16.29
C ALA A 542 -17.74 8.94 15.77
N ALA A 543 -16.65 8.28 15.36
CA ALA A 543 -15.46 8.95 14.86
C ALA A 543 -15.69 9.58 13.47
N PHE A 544 -16.33 8.87 12.55
CA PHE A 544 -16.69 9.42 11.25
C PHE A 544 -17.74 10.53 11.35
N TYR A 545 -18.73 10.40 12.24
CA TYR A 545 -19.68 11.47 12.52
C TYR A 545 -19.00 12.71 13.10
N ASP A 546 -18.04 12.55 14.02
CA ASP A 546 -17.27 13.68 14.54
C ASP A 546 -16.47 14.38 13.43
N LEU A 547 -15.87 13.59 12.53
CA LEU A 547 -15.05 14.09 11.44
C LEU A 547 -15.86 14.79 10.34
N SER A 548 -17.09 14.34 10.06
CA SER A 548 -17.94 14.98 9.05
C SER A 548 -18.31 16.43 9.40
N ARG A 549 -18.20 16.80 10.69
CA ARG A 549 -18.37 18.16 11.22
C ARG A 549 -17.21 19.10 10.93
N TYR A 550 -16.15 18.61 10.28
CA TYR A 550 -15.00 19.40 9.82
C TYR A 550 -15.19 19.77 8.35
N GLY A 551 -14.79 20.99 7.97
CA GLY A 551 -14.77 21.42 6.56
C GLY A 551 -13.93 20.48 5.69
N PRO A 552 -14.30 20.20 4.41
CA PRO A 552 -13.62 19.23 3.56
C PRO A 552 -12.11 19.43 3.46
N SER A 553 -11.64 20.69 3.36
CA SER A 553 -10.21 21.02 3.33
C SER A 553 -9.48 20.58 4.59
N LYS A 554 -10.10 20.71 5.78
CA LYS A 554 -9.50 20.27 7.05
C LYS A 554 -9.43 18.75 7.15
N ILE A 555 -10.44 18.05 6.63
CA ILE A 555 -10.43 16.59 6.56
C ILE A 555 -9.30 16.13 5.64
N TYR A 556 -9.14 16.77 4.48
CA TYR A 556 -8.12 16.43 3.48
C TYR A 556 -6.68 16.69 3.97
N LEU A 557 -6.46 17.78 4.70
CA LEU A 557 -5.14 18.12 5.26
C LEU A 557 -4.61 17.04 6.21
N GLY A 558 -5.50 16.32 6.90
CA GLY A 558 -5.12 15.29 7.87
C GLY A 558 -4.92 15.85 9.29
N ALA A 559 -4.41 15.00 10.16
CA ALA A 559 -4.22 15.27 11.58
C ALA A 559 -2.75 15.16 11.96
N ALA A 560 -2.25 16.10 12.76
CA ALA A 560 -0.94 15.91 13.36
C ALA A 560 -0.96 14.67 14.26
N PRO A 561 0.08 13.82 14.20
CA PRO A 561 0.24 12.76 15.19
C PRO A 561 0.26 13.41 16.58
N SER A 562 -0.38 12.77 17.55
CA SER A 562 -0.36 13.25 18.93
C SER A 562 1.10 13.34 19.38
N PRO A 563 1.56 14.45 20.01
CA PRO A 563 2.96 14.63 20.36
C PRO A 563 3.39 13.49 21.28
N GLY A 564 4.09 12.51 20.70
CA GLY A 564 4.72 11.43 21.45
C GLY A 564 5.89 12.03 22.20
N THR A 565 5.95 11.83 23.51
CA THR A 565 7.18 12.13 24.24
C THR A 565 8.21 11.08 23.82
N VAL A 566 9.22 11.48 23.05
CA VAL A 566 10.33 10.60 22.67
C VAL A 566 11.21 10.40 23.91
N HIS A 567 11.16 9.21 24.51
CA HIS A 567 11.83 8.89 25.77
C HIS A 567 13.20 8.20 25.60
N TYR A 568 13.76 8.22 24.39
CA TYR A 568 15.08 7.71 24.07
C TYR A 568 15.86 8.74 23.24
N PRO A 569 17.19 8.83 23.36
CA PRO A 569 17.96 9.81 22.59
C PRO A 569 17.82 9.50 21.09
N PRO A 570 17.27 10.43 20.28
CA PRO A 570 17.13 10.20 18.85
C PRO A 570 18.52 10.12 18.23
N LYS A 571 18.82 9.04 17.50
CA LYS A 571 20.11 8.93 16.77
C LYS A 571 20.23 9.95 15.62
N SER A 572 19.11 10.50 15.11
CA SER A 572 19.12 11.61 14.12
C SER A 572 17.75 12.07 13.60
N GLN A 573 16.62 11.44 13.94
CA GLN A 573 15.33 11.81 13.35
C GLN A 573 14.53 12.75 14.29
N LEU A 574 14.23 13.97 13.82
CA LEU A 574 13.12 14.75 14.37
C LEU A 574 11.85 13.88 14.28
N PRO A 575 10.93 13.93 15.26
CA PRO A 575 9.65 13.23 15.15
C PRO A 575 8.97 13.67 13.86
N SER A 576 8.62 12.70 13.01
CA SER A 576 7.93 12.95 11.74
C SER A 576 6.75 13.89 11.97
N THR A 577 6.84 15.09 11.43
CA THR A 577 5.77 16.09 11.42
C THR A 577 4.73 15.77 10.34
N ALA A 578 4.81 14.59 9.70
CA ALA A 578 3.89 14.19 8.66
C ALA A 578 2.47 14.06 9.21
N LEU A 579 1.54 14.76 8.58
CA LEU A 579 0.13 14.69 8.93
C LEU A 579 -0.41 13.31 8.55
N VAL A 580 -1.11 12.68 9.50
CA VAL A 580 -1.85 11.45 9.28
C VAL A 580 -3.10 11.78 8.45
N LYS A 581 -3.20 11.21 7.25
CA LYS A 581 -4.32 11.41 6.33
C LYS A 581 -5.22 10.17 6.29
N LEU A 582 -6.49 10.36 5.92
CA LEU A 582 -7.37 9.26 5.57
C LEU A 582 -7.02 8.72 4.19
N SER A 583 -7.26 7.43 3.97
CA SER A 583 -7.30 6.86 2.62
C SER A 583 -8.37 7.54 1.77
N SER A 584 -8.18 7.54 0.44
CA SER A 584 -9.16 8.12 -0.49
C SER A 584 -10.57 7.55 -0.31
N GLU A 585 -10.67 6.25 0.00
CA GLU A 585 -11.94 5.58 0.28
C GLU A 585 -12.62 6.17 1.53
N HIS A 586 -11.88 6.30 2.63
CA HIS A 586 -12.44 6.79 3.90
C HIS A 586 -12.68 8.30 3.87
N PHE A 587 -11.88 9.05 3.12
CA PHE A 587 -12.16 10.45 2.83
C PHE A 587 -13.49 10.60 2.08
N TYR A 588 -13.68 9.86 0.98
CA TYR A 588 -14.92 9.88 0.21
C TYR A 588 -16.13 9.46 1.05
N ARG A 589 -15.99 8.38 1.84
CA ARG A 589 -16.99 7.92 2.80
C ARG A 589 -17.39 9.01 3.81
N THR A 590 -16.43 9.77 4.31
CA THR A 590 -16.69 10.89 5.23
C THR A 590 -17.50 11.99 4.55
N LEU A 591 -17.20 12.30 3.28
CA LEU A 591 -17.94 13.31 2.51
C LEU A 591 -19.37 12.87 2.19
N LEU A 592 -19.59 11.60 1.83
CA LEU A 592 -20.94 11.06 1.62
C LEU A 592 -21.78 11.09 2.89
N GLY A 593 -21.19 10.74 4.03
CA GLY A 593 -21.90 10.81 5.31
C GLY A 593 -22.21 12.25 5.71
N ARG A 594 -21.32 13.19 5.38
CA ARG A 594 -21.57 14.64 5.54
C ARG A 594 -22.74 15.11 4.68
N GLU A 595 -22.76 14.72 3.41
CA GLU A 595 -23.87 15.03 2.49
C GLU A 595 -25.20 14.45 3.02
N SER A 596 -25.18 13.21 3.49
CA SER A 596 -26.35 12.53 4.06
C SER A 596 -26.89 13.26 5.30
N ALA A 597 -25.99 13.69 6.19
CA ALA A 597 -26.34 14.47 7.38
C ALA A 597 -27.00 15.82 7.03
N GLN A 598 -26.43 16.55 6.06
CA GLN A 598 -27.00 17.81 5.61
C GLN A 598 -28.33 17.61 4.87
N GLY A 599 -28.43 16.56 4.05
CA GLY A 599 -29.66 16.16 3.38
C GLY A 599 -30.78 15.80 4.35
N TYR A 600 -30.46 15.16 5.48
CA TYR A 600 -31.44 14.90 6.55
C TYR A 600 -32.02 16.21 7.12
N ILE A 601 -31.17 17.20 7.43
CA ILE A 601 -31.63 18.49 7.96
C ILE A 601 -32.47 19.25 6.94
N ALA A 602 -32.11 19.22 5.65
CA ALA A 602 -32.92 19.83 4.60
C ALA A 602 -34.35 19.23 4.57
N ARG A 603 -34.46 17.90 4.60
CA ARG A 603 -35.76 17.20 4.66
C ARG A 603 -36.51 17.48 5.96
N PHE A 604 -35.82 17.55 7.09
CA PHE A 604 -36.43 17.91 8.38
C PHE A 604 -37.04 19.31 8.32
N ILE A 605 -36.33 20.30 7.78
CA ILE A 605 -36.84 21.67 7.64
C ILE A 605 -38.08 21.70 6.74
N GLU A 606 -38.03 21.00 5.60
CA GLU A 606 -39.16 20.94 4.67
C GLU A 606 -40.39 20.30 5.33
N LYS A 607 -40.20 19.13 5.94
CA LYS A 607 -41.29 18.33 6.54
C LYS A 607 -41.87 18.96 7.80
N GLU A 608 -41.01 19.45 8.70
CA GLU A 608 -41.41 19.80 10.07
C GLU A 608 -41.55 21.31 10.31
N LEU A 609 -41.08 22.16 9.38
CA LEU A 609 -41.05 23.63 9.56
C LEU A 609 -41.58 24.46 8.38
N ALA A 610 -41.60 23.98 7.13
CA ALA A 610 -41.95 24.83 5.99
C ALA A 610 -43.43 25.23 5.95
N ASP A 611 -44.35 24.26 6.09
CA ASP A 611 -45.80 24.46 6.08
C ASP A 611 -46.47 23.74 7.26
N ARG A 612 -45.81 23.81 8.44
CA ARG A 612 -46.25 23.07 9.62
C ARG A 612 -47.60 23.60 10.14
N PRO A 613 -48.63 22.74 10.29
CA PRO A 613 -49.85 23.13 10.99
C PRO A 613 -49.55 23.39 12.48
N VAL A 614 -50.41 24.19 13.13
CA VAL A 614 -50.33 24.34 14.59
C VAL A 614 -50.75 23.06 15.30
N ALA A 615 -50.33 22.90 16.55
CA ALA A 615 -50.75 21.77 17.37
C ALA A 615 -52.28 21.71 17.50
N ARG A 616 -52.85 20.50 17.63
CA ARG A 616 -54.31 20.31 17.77
C ARG A 616 -54.92 21.12 18.92
N ASP A 617 -54.16 21.27 20.02
CA ASP A 617 -54.57 22.01 21.21
C ASP A 617 -54.00 23.44 21.23
N CYS A 618 -53.73 24.02 20.06
CA CYS A 618 -53.15 25.35 19.95
C CYS A 618 -54.17 26.43 20.41
N VAL A 619 -53.79 27.17 21.45
CA VAL A 619 -54.61 28.27 22.01
C VAL A 619 -54.86 29.39 20.99
N ASN A 620 -54.01 29.52 19.97
CA ASN A 620 -54.13 30.57 18.96
C ASN A 620 -55.00 30.17 17.75
N ASP A 621 -55.35 28.90 17.58
CA ASP A 621 -55.97 28.36 16.35
C ASP A 621 -57.34 28.98 16.00
N ASN A 622 -58.11 29.40 17.01
CA ASN A 622 -59.45 29.98 16.85
C ASN A 622 -59.53 31.50 17.11
N THR A 623 -58.40 32.23 17.04
CA THR A 623 -58.33 33.67 17.37
C THR A 623 -57.72 34.50 16.23
N THR A 624 -57.89 35.83 16.25
CA THR A 624 -57.24 36.80 15.33
C THR A 624 -55.69 36.72 15.36
N THR A 625 -55.14 35.93 16.29
CA THR A 625 -53.72 35.68 16.53
C THR A 625 -53.23 34.29 16.05
N SER A 626 -54.02 33.55 15.27
CA SER A 626 -53.68 32.21 14.73
C SER A 626 -52.34 32.17 13.99
N HIS A 627 -51.96 33.27 13.34
CA HIS A 627 -50.67 33.39 12.64
C HIS A 627 -49.44 33.36 13.57
N LEU A 628 -49.56 33.65 14.87
CA LEU A 628 -48.39 33.83 15.75
C LEU A 628 -47.57 32.54 15.95
N CYS A 629 -48.23 31.39 16.12
CA CYS A 629 -47.52 30.10 16.28
C CYS A 629 -46.91 29.66 14.94
N SER A 630 -47.65 29.78 13.85
CA SER A 630 -47.17 29.44 12.50
C SER A 630 -45.97 30.31 12.09
N GLN A 631 -46.06 31.62 12.31
CA GLN A 631 -44.96 32.56 12.04
C GLN A 631 -43.72 32.29 12.91
N SER A 632 -43.90 31.77 14.12
CA SER A 632 -42.78 31.38 14.97
C SER A 632 -41.99 30.19 14.40
N PHE A 633 -42.66 29.22 13.77
CA PHE A 633 -41.99 28.14 13.05
C PHE A 633 -41.20 28.64 11.83
N TYR A 634 -41.72 29.65 11.14
CA TYR A 634 -40.97 30.34 10.08
C TYR A 634 -39.66 30.96 10.60
N PHE A 635 -39.68 31.59 11.78
CA PHE A 635 -38.46 32.13 12.39
C PHE A 635 -37.48 31.03 12.81
N ILE A 636 -37.95 29.90 13.34
CA ILE A 636 -37.08 28.75 13.65
C ILE A 636 -36.41 28.26 12.36
N ARG A 637 -37.17 28.05 11.29
CA ARG A 637 -36.67 27.69 9.95
C ARG A 637 -35.60 28.67 9.47
N LEU A 638 -35.90 29.97 9.51
CA LEU A 638 -34.98 31.01 9.05
C LEU A 638 -33.66 30.97 9.84
N ASN A 639 -33.72 30.80 11.17
CA ASN A 639 -32.52 30.75 12.00
C ASN A 639 -31.68 29.49 11.73
N ILE A 640 -32.31 28.33 11.53
CA ILE A 640 -31.60 27.11 11.16
C ILE A 640 -30.88 27.30 9.81
N LEU A 641 -31.57 27.87 8.81
CA LEU A 641 -30.98 28.14 7.49
C LEU A 641 -29.82 29.16 7.57
N ARG A 642 -29.89 30.15 8.47
CA ARG A 642 -28.82 31.15 8.67
C ARG A 642 -27.61 30.64 9.47
N SER A 643 -27.81 29.68 10.38
CA SER A 643 -26.77 29.13 11.26
C SER A 643 -25.82 28.14 10.55
N VAL A 644 -26.18 27.69 9.34
CA VAL A 644 -25.47 26.64 8.57
C VAL A 644 -25.06 25.47 9.47
N GLY A 645 -25.98 25.04 10.34
CA GLY A 645 -25.81 23.88 11.20
C GLY A 645 -24.66 23.92 12.22
N GLY A 646 -24.12 25.09 12.58
CA GLY A 646 -23.11 25.22 13.64
C GLY A 646 -21.70 25.60 13.20
N VAL A 647 -21.51 26.05 11.95
CA VAL A 647 -20.22 26.54 11.41
C VAL A 647 -19.53 27.54 12.34
N ALA A 648 -20.27 28.52 12.87
CA ALA A 648 -19.73 29.53 13.78
C ALA A 648 -19.20 28.96 15.11
N CYS A 649 -19.65 27.77 15.48
CA CYS A 649 -19.26 27.08 16.71
C CYS A 649 -18.30 25.90 16.48
N GLY A 650 -17.80 25.72 15.25
CA GLY A 650 -16.91 24.61 14.89
C GLY A 650 -17.60 23.25 14.68
N ARG A 651 -18.93 23.26 14.49
CA ARG A 651 -19.76 22.07 14.24
C ARG A 651 -20.41 22.22 12.87
N ASP A 652 -19.64 22.09 11.80
CA ASP A 652 -20.11 22.40 10.45
C ASP A 652 -21.14 21.36 9.98
N GLY A 653 -22.37 21.79 9.70
CA GLY A 653 -23.42 20.91 9.18
C GLY A 653 -23.86 19.81 10.16
N ASP A 654 -23.81 20.04 11.47
CA ASP A 654 -24.12 19.04 12.50
C ASP A 654 -25.64 18.89 12.71
N PRO A 655 -26.26 17.75 12.34
CA PRO A 655 -27.69 17.56 12.49
C PRO A 655 -28.14 17.48 13.95
N LEU A 656 -27.41 16.79 14.82
CA LEU A 656 -27.78 16.65 16.24
C LEU A 656 -27.72 18.00 16.95
N TYR A 657 -26.69 18.79 16.67
CA TYR A 657 -26.56 20.14 17.23
C TYR A 657 -27.64 21.08 16.68
N THR A 658 -27.94 21.01 15.38
CA THR A 658 -29.01 21.81 14.76
C THR A 658 -30.37 21.55 15.42
N LEU A 659 -30.69 20.28 15.71
CA LEU A 659 -31.94 19.91 16.37
C LEU A 659 -31.99 20.40 17.82
N ILE A 660 -30.86 20.39 18.55
CA ILE A 660 -30.78 21.01 19.89
C ILE A 660 -31.01 22.53 19.79
N GLN A 661 -30.33 23.22 18.86
CA GLN A 661 -30.52 24.66 18.66
C GLN A 661 -31.98 24.99 18.36
N ALA A 662 -32.64 24.21 17.52
CA ALA A 662 -34.06 24.38 17.19
C ALA A 662 -34.97 24.28 18.44
N MET A 663 -34.64 23.39 19.38
CA MET A 663 -35.35 23.27 20.65
C MET A 663 -35.04 24.43 21.61
N GLU A 664 -33.78 24.83 21.74
CA GLU A 664 -33.37 25.95 22.59
C GLU A 664 -34.07 27.25 22.19
N MET A 665 -34.28 27.44 20.88
CA MET A 665 -35.02 28.59 20.34
C MET A 665 -36.42 28.75 20.95
N LEU A 666 -37.10 27.66 21.32
CA LEU A 666 -38.43 27.70 21.94
C LEU A 666 -38.48 28.45 23.28
N THR A 667 -37.33 28.58 23.94
CA THR A 667 -37.18 29.19 25.26
C THR A 667 -36.50 30.56 25.22
N ARG A 668 -35.87 30.90 24.10
CA ARG A 668 -35.18 32.17 23.90
C ARG A 668 -36.15 33.34 23.72
N THR A 669 -35.76 34.51 24.19
CA THR A 669 -36.54 35.77 24.12
C THR A 669 -35.81 36.87 23.37
N ASP A 670 -34.60 36.60 22.91
CA ASP A 670 -33.63 37.55 22.37
C ASP A 670 -33.45 37.44 20.84
N PHE A 671 -34.47 37.01 20.10
CA PHE A 671 -34.36 36.99 18.63
C PHE A 671 -34.37 38.40 18.08
N THR A 672 -33.72 38.62 16.94
CA THR A 672 -33.82 39.88 16.22
C THR A 672 -34.16 39.60 14.77
N ASP A 673 -35.11 40.34 14.20
CA ASP A 673 -35.37 40.33 12.76
C ASP A 673 -34.38 41.21 11.97
N GLY A 674 -33.39 41.78 12.65
CA GLY A 674 -32.45 42.77 12.13
C GLY A 674 -32.82 44.22 12.48
N VAL A 675 -34.01 44.47 13.04
CA VAL A 675 -34.51 45.81 13.39
C VAL A 675 -35.03 45.90 14.82
N GLN A 676 -35.69 44.86 15.36
CA GLN A 676 -36.17 44.82 16.76
C GLN A 676 -35.89 43.48 17.44
N GLN A 677 -35.86 43.49 18.78
CA GLN A 677 -35.90 42.28 19.59
C GLN A 677 -37.32 41.68 19.56
N CYS A 678 -37.40 40.43 19.13
CA CYS A 678 -38.60 39.64 18.95
C CYS A 678 -38.46 38.35 19.76
N GLY A 679 -39.50 37.94 20.49
CA GLY A 679 -39.58 36.60 21.09
C GLY A 679 -40.48 35.69 20.23
N LEU A 680 -40.23 34.38 20.22
CA LEU A 680 -41.16 33.44 19.58
C LEU A 680 -42.51 33.47 20.33
N ARG A 681 -43.58 33.82 19.62
CA ARG A 681 -44.94 33.96 20.17
C ARG A 681 -45.71 32.63 20.09
N MET A 682 -45.08 31.57 20.57
CA MET A 682 -45.63 30.21 20.54
C MET A 682 -46.36 29.86 21.84
N CYS A 683 -47.51 29.21 21.72
CA CYS A 683 -48.21 28.62 22.86
C CYS A 683 -47.51 27.36 23.38
N HIS A 684 -47.83 26.94 24.60
CA HIS A 684 -47.23 25.76 25.23
C HIS A 684 -47.44 24.46 24.41
N ALA A 685 -48.64 24.25 23.86
CA ALA A 685 -48.95 23.05 23.08
C ALA A 685 -48.04 22.90 21.85
N CYS A 686 -47.87 23.97 21.05
CA CYS A 686 -46.98 23.96 19.89
C CYS A 686 -45.50 23.76 20.29
N LYS A 687 -45.05 24.35 21.40
CA LYS A 687 -43.68 24.15 21.91
C LYS A 687 -43.44 22.69 22.30
N ALA A 688 -44.37 22.10 23.05
CA ALA A 688 -44.26 20.71 23.53
C ALA A 688 -44.27 19.70 22.37
N GLU A 689 -45.16 19.89 21.39
CA GLU A 689 -45.23 19.03 20.21
C GLU A 689 -43.94 19.09 19.38
N PHE A 690 -43.45 20.29 19.07
CA PHE A 690 -42.22 20.45 18.29
C PHE A 690 -41.00 19.90 19.03
N SER A 691 -40.91 20.11 20.35
CA SER A 691 -39.84 19.53 21.17
C SER A 691 -39.80 18.01 21.06
N LYS A 692 -40.98 17.36 21.07
CA LYS A 692 -41.08 15.91 20.90
C LYS A 692 -40.62 15.45 19.51
N VAL A 693 -41.01 16.17 18.47
CA VAL A 693 -40.58 15.89 17.09
C VAL A 693 -39.06 16.01 16.96
N ALA A 694 -38.47 17.10 17.47
CA ALA A 694 -37.03 17.30 17.41
C ALA A 694 -36.26 16.22 18.18
N LEU A 695 -36.73 15.79 19.36
CA LEU A 695 -36.13 14.68 20.11
C LEU A 695 -36.18 13.36 19.33
N LEU A 696 -37.32 13.03 18.70
CA LEU A 696 -37.43 11.83 17.87
C LEU A 696 -36.50 11.88 16.66
N ALA A 697 -36.38 13.04 16.02
CA ALA A 697 -35.44 13.24 14.93
C ALA A 697 -33.97 13.03 15.37
N ARG A 698 -33.61 13.40 16.60
CA ARG A 698 -32.25 13.14 17.12
C ARG A 698 -31.96 11.65 17.27
N GLU A 699 -32.91 10.88 17.79
CA GLU A 699 -32.78 9.41 17.91
C GLU A 699 -32.69 8.77 16.51
N GLU A 700 -33.51 9.22 15.56
CA GLU A 700 -33.46 8.77 14.17
C GLU A 700 -32.11 9.08 13.52
N VAL A 701 -31.62 10.32 13.62
CA VAL A 701 -30.27 10.71 13.14
C VAL A 701 -29.20 9.79 13.70
N TRP A 702 -29.20 9.54 15.02
CA TRP A 702 -28.20 8.67 15.64
C TRP A 702 -28.22 7.25 15.07
N SER A 703 -29.42 6.72 14.81
CA SER A 703 -29.59 5.38 14.23
C SER A 703 -29.11 5.28 12.77
N LEU A 704 -29.16 6.38 12.02
CA LEU A 704 -28.77 6.43 10.61
C LEU A 704 -27.26 6.66 10.40
N ILE A 705 -26.53 7.14 11.42
CA ILE A 705 -25.09 7.43 11.31
C ILE A 705 -24.30 6.25 10.71
N PRO A 706 -24.43 4.99 11.18
CA PRO A 706 -23.68 3.87 10.58
C PRO A 706 -23.97 3.68 9.09
N GLU A 707 -25.23 3.87 8.67
CA GLU A 707 -25.64 3.76 7.25
C GLU A 707 -25.03 4.88 6.41
N TRP A 708 -25.05 6.13 6.90
CA TRP A 708 -24.49 7.29 6.21
C TRP A 708 -23.01 7.13 5.86
N PHE A 709 -22.26 6.37 6.64
CA PHE A 709 -20.85 6.11 6.42
C PHE A 709 -20.58 4.69 5.88
N GLY A 710 -21.60 3.99 5.35
CA GLY A 710 -21.43 2.68 4.72
C GLY A 710 -20.89 1.60 5.64
N MET A 711 -21.31 1.58 6.91
CA MET A 711 -20.85 0.64 7.94
C MET A 711 -21.91 -0.42 8.30
N LEU A 712 -22.82 -0.75 7.38
CA LEU A 712 -23.81 -1.80 7.64
C LEU A 712 -23.10 -3.13 7.91
N LEU A 713 -23.32 -3.66 9.12
CA LEU A 713 -23.03 -5.04 9.49
C LEU A 713 -23.76 -5.94 8.49
N VAL A 714 -23.00 -6.77 7.77
CA VAL A 714 -23.51 -7.96 7.09
C VAL A 714 -23.93 -8.98 8.15
#